data_AF-A0AA94HT03-F1
#
_entry.id   AF-A0AA94HT03-F1
#
_cell.length_a   1.000
_cell.length_b   1.000
_cell.length_c   1.000
_cell.angle_alpha   90.00
_cell.angle_beta   90.00
_cell.angle_gamma   90.00
#
_symmetry.space_group_name_H-M   'P 1'
#
loop_
_entity.id
_entity.type
_entity.pdbx_description
1 polymer ?
#
loop_
_entity_poly.entity_id
_entity_poly.type
_entity_poly.pdbx_seq_one_letter_code
_entity_poly.pdbx_strand_id
1 'polypeptide(L)'
;MANLNLFRPSSGQHSVFHSTGNEAVILNFPAGEATLGREGEALTFTFDDGGTLALEGFYTTYTSSNVPEFLVDGQALSGKEFFAALGHDDLMPAAGPAGVERGARYNEFAESSLAEGVDHLDGLDWQMQPLFASETEFPAEGLLAASGGGGDTPGPGPDTDPDGGTYHTRLVMSHGSGQSLSFQAVDENGHLVTDASKLSFAFAGGVSQYFNPPSVDPATGLVTVTLTEAGKAALAAGGKFASTLEVSIGGKTYTMDLLGSGGTSTYDYTQREAEAGMDGPLKGEWYVSHGKIVSGETITLGGDSINNILVVNARDSGNAYATHNTEMTFAHDTVGRVDIAAKAEGGGAYGNYIQGYGGNAAGLIDAGTKADVHISASSGTGTAMAMATSSEKAADGSMYETSAVVRGRDISFSANATEKMAAGIWGSGKTTVNVEAQGDVNFSSVTKGGTVDNMSTGVYTRDQAIVNISGQNVSSEAKALAGGGADGTVTSSGFRTSAGTSLNITTAENGTFNASSYQETSPYDSPYSGVSWTGGRAAGFTSMGLTASGNVDQGGWGNKSHLNVKAGDVNISATVDASSGKGTAAGIYAGYGGNVNINTSDNGNELNISGHAPSWGVGIISTNHGITHINAGDGDDVININASVHNGAAAVTIR
;
A
#
# COMPACT_ATOMS: atom_id res chain seq x y z
N MET A 1 17.49 11.89 11.07
CA MET A 1 16.97 13.27 10.94
C MET A 1 16.50 13.42 9.51
N ALA A 2 15.28 13.88 9.28
CA ALA A 2 14.77 14.11 7.93
C ALA A 2 15.44 15.35 7.33
N ASN A 3 15.53 15.44 6.00
CA ASN A 3 16.06 16.63 5.32
C ASN A 3 14.94 17.30 4.52
N LEU A 4 14.77 18.61 4.69
CA LEU A 4 13.84 19.40 3.90
C LEU A 4 14.60 20.10 2.77
N ASN A 5 14.35 19.66 1.53
CA ASN A 5 15.02 20.21 0.36
C ASN A 5 14.22 21.38 -0.22
N LEU A 6 14.79 22.58 -0.14
CA LEU A 6 14.23 23.79 -0.71
C LEU A 6 14.84 24.01 -2.10
N PHE A 7 13.99 24.05 -3.12
CA PHE A 7 14.37 24.31 -4.50
C PHE A 7 13.92 25.70 -4.93
N ARG A 8 14.76 26.40 -5.70
CA ARG A 8 14.42 27.70 -6.26
C ARG A 8 13.20 27.56 -7.20
N PRO A 9 12.14 28.36 -7.04
CA PRO A 9 11.00 28.39 -7.95
C PRO A 9 11.40 28.96 -9.32
N SER A 10 10.59 28.67 -10.35
CA SER A 10 10.72 29.36 -11.64
C SER A 10 10.39 30.85 -11.50
N SER A 11 10.97 31.71 -12.35
CA SER A 11 10.75 33.16 -12.30
C SER A 11 9.26 33.53 -12.23
N GLY A 12 8.91 34.37 -11.25
CA GLY A 12 7.53 34.81 -11.00
C GLY A 12 6.60 33.78 -10.34
N GLN A 13 7.07 32.58 -9.99
CA GLN A 13 6.27 31.56 -9.30
C GLN A 13 6.46 31.58 -7.79
N HIS A 14 5.46 31.05 -7.08
CA HIS A 14 5.46 30.88 -5.62
C HIS A 14 5.46 29.40 -5.26
N SER A 15 6.38 28.98 -4.39
CA SER A 15 6.49 27.62 -3.87
C SER A 15 6.30 27.61 -2.35
N VAL A 16 5.57 26.61 -1.84
CA VAL A 16 5.29 26.46 -0.40
C VAL A 16 5.85 25.15 0.12
N PHE A 17 6.57 25.22 1.22
CA PHE A 17 7.10 24.09 1.99
C PHE A 17 6.61 24.19 3.43
N HIS A 18 6.45 23.06 4.12
CA HIS A 18 5.93 23.03 5.50
C HIS A 18 6.99 22.49 6.44
N SER A 19 7.23 23.20 7.55
CA SER A 19 8.17 22.74 8.57
C SER A 19 7.58 21.66 9.49
N THR A 20 8.30 20.56 9.68
CA THR A 20 7.87 19.39 10.49
C THR A 20 8.57 19.30 11.86
N GLY A 21 9.58 20.13 12.12
CA GLY A 21 10.16 20.34 13.46
C GLY A 21 11.39 19.50 13.84
N ASN A 22 11.75 18.48 13.04
CA ASN A 22 12.92 17.62 13.27
C ASN A 22 13.74 17.37 11.98
N GLU A 23 13.95 18.44 11.20
CA GLU A 23 14.61 18.39 9.90
C GLU A 23 15.79 19.36 9.79
N ALA A 24 16.79 18.98 8.99
CA ALA A 24 17.79 19.93 8.49
C ALA A 24 17.25 20.56 7.19
N VAL A 25 17.37 21.88 7.05
CA VAL A 25 16.89 22.62 5.88
C VAL A 25 18.01 22.73 4.86
N ILE A 26 17.86 22.09 3.71
CA ILE A 26 18.83 22.10 2.62
C ILE A 26 18.41 23.14 1.58
N LEU A 27 19.26 24.13 1.36
CA LEU A 27 19.05 25.14 0.33
C LEU A 27 19.75 24.66 -0.96
N ASN A 28 18.97 24.22 -1.95
CA ASN A 28 19.48 23.83 -3.27
C ASN A 28 19.68 25.04 -4.21
N PHE A 29 20.01 26.19 -3.63
CA PHE A 29 20.31 27.44 -4.30
C PHE A 29 21.26 28.27 -3.42
N PRO A 30 22.10 29.14 -4.00
CA PRO A 30 23.03 29.96 -3.22
C PRO A 30 22.29 30.90 -2.27
N ALA A 31 22.71 30.98 -1.01
CA ALA A 31 22.02 31.78 0.01
C ALA A 31 22.00 33.30 -0.29
N GLY A 32 22.92 33.79 -1.14
CA GLY A 32 22.97 35.18 -1.58
C GLY A 32 22.04 35.55 -2.75
N GLU A 33 21.34 34.57 -3.36
CA GLU A 33 20.41 34.81 -4.48
C GLU A 33 18.98 35.14 -4.04
N ALA A 34 18.69 35.03 -2.74
CA ALA A 34 17.38 35.32 -2.18
C ALA A 34 17.47 36.31 -1.02
N THR A 35 16.53 37.24 -0.97
CA THR A 35 16.29 38.09 0.21
C THR A 35 15.38 37.34 1.17
N LEU A 36 15.79 37.22 2.43
CA LEU A 36 14.96 36.62 3.47
C LEU A 36 13.95 37.62 4.02
N GLY A 37 12.78 37.10 4.37
CA GLY A 37 11.72 37.85 5.01
C GLY A 37 10.86 36.95 5.88
N ARG A 38 9.87 37.57 6.52
CA ARG A 38 8.83 36.89 7.28
C ARG A 38 7.49 37.36 6.79
N GLU A 39 6.60 36.42 6.48
CA GLU A 39 5.20 36.67 6.19
C GLU A 39 4.32 35.82 7.12
N GLY A 40 3.65 36.47 8.07
CA GLY A 40 2.91 35.77 9.12
C GLY A 40 3.79 34.83 9.94
N GLU A 41 3.53 33.53 9.84
CA GLU A 41 4.28 32.46 10.53
C GLU A 41 5.28 31.74 9.61
N ALA A 42 5.43 32.19 8.36
CA ALA A 42 6.35 31.61 7.39
C ALA A 42 7.67 32.37 7.31
N LEU A 43 8.77 31.64 7.10
CA LEU A 43 10.03 32.21 6.64
C LEU A 43 10.01 32.25 5.10
N THR A 44 10.23 33.42 4.51
CA THR A 44 10.10 33.61 3.06
C THR A 44 11.44 33.92 2.40
N PHE A 45 11.66 33.39 1.21
CA PHE A 45 12.80 33.68 0.33
C PHE A 45 12.27 34.33 -0.94
N THR A 46 12.71 35.55 -1.23
CA THR A 46 12.31 36.30 -2.44
C THR A 46 13.51 36.47 -3.36
N PHE A 47 13.37 36.07 -4.61
CA PHE A 47 14.41 36.14 -5.63
C PHE A 47 14.22 37.39 -6.51
N ASP A 48 15.31 37.89 -7.08
CA ASP A 48 15.31 39.11 -7.93
C ASP A 48 14.42 38.98 -9.19
N ASP A 49 14.14 37.75 -9.62
CA ASP A 49 13.29 37.43 -10.77
C ASP A 49 11.78 37.35 -10.42
N GLY A 50 11.42 37.76 -9.19
CA GLY A 50 10.06 37.75 -8.67
C GLY A 50 9.59 36.38 -8.17
N GLY A 51 10.42 35.35 -8.22
CA GLY A 51 10.13 34.06 -7.57
C GLY A 51 10.08 34.19 -6.05
N THR A 52 9.20 33.42 -5.41
CA THR A 52 9.05 33.42 -3.94
C THR A 52 8.92 32.00 -3.39
N LEU A 53 9.53 31.74 -2.25
CA LEU A 53 9.41 30.48 -1.52
C LEU A 53 9.00 30.76 -0.09
N ALA A 54 7.93 30.13 0.39
CA ALA A 54 7.48 30.22 1.78
C ALA A 54 7.69 28.89 2.51
N LEU A 55 8.36 28.95 3.66
CA LEU A 55 8.44 27.86 4.61
C LEU A 55 7.39 28.08 5.70
N GLU A 56 6.19 27.55 5.48
CA GLU A 56 5.04 27.73 6.35
C GLU A 56 5.20 26.99 7.69
N GLY A 57 4.73 27.65 8.74
CA GLY A 57 4.80 27.15 10.12
C GLY A 57 6.18 27.29 10.77
N PHE A 58 7.17 27.88 10.09
CA PHE A 58 8.53 28.03 10.63
C PHE A 58 8.55 28.70 12.01
N TYR A 59 7.81 29.80 12.19
CA TYR A 59 7.80 30.57 13.44
C TYR A 59 6.88 29.99 14.53
N THR A 60 6.03 29.01 14.20
CA THR A 60 5.24 28.25 15.17
C THR A 60 5.92 26.95 15.59
N THR A 61 6.74 26.38 14.71
CA THR A 61 7.43 25.10 14.90
C THR A 61 8.76 25.27 15.64
N TYR A 62 9.47 26.37 15.36
CA TYR A 62 10.79 26.63 15.92
C TYR A 62 10.80 27.82 16.88
N THR A 63 11.71 27.76 17.84
CA THR A 63 12.02 28.74 18.88
C THR A 63 13.53 28.98 18.88
N SER A 64 14.01 30.00 19.57
CA SER A 64 15.45 30.30 19.66
C SER A 64 16.33 29.14 20.19
N SER A 65 15.73 28.12 20.83
CA SER A 65 16.43 26.94 21.37
C SER A 65 16.42 25.71 20.46
N ASN A 66 15.60 25.67 19.42
CA ASN A 66 15.43 24.48 18.56
C ASN A 66 15.33 24.83 17.06
N VAL A 67 15.85 25.99 16.63
CA VAL A 67 15.96 26.35 15.21
C VAL A 67 16.74 25.25 14.45
N PRO A 68 16.30 24.85 13.24
CA PRO A 68 16.97 23.79 12.49
C PRO A 68 18.36 24.23 12.03
N GLU A 69 19.18 23.25 11.65
CA GLU A 69 20.42 23.48 10.91
C GLU A 69 20.09 23.78 9.44
N PHE A 70 20.84 24.69 8.83
CA PHE A 70 20.74 25.05 7.42
C PHE A 70 21.97 24.56 6.68
N LEU A 71 21.77 23.79 5.60
CA LEU A 71 22.83 23.39 4.70
C LEU A 71 22.84 24.38 3.53
N VAL A 72 23.87 25.22 3.51
CA VAL A 72 24.14 26.20 2.45
C VAL A 72 25.39 25.76 1.73
N ASP A 73 25.32 25.54 0.42
CA ASP A 73 26.46 25.13 -0.42
C ASP A 73 27.21 23.90 0.13
N GLY A 74 26.49 22.96 0.75
CA GLY A 74 27.04 21.74 1.35
C GLY A 74 27.68 21.93 2.74
N GLN A 75 27.65 23.14 3.31
CA GLN A 75 28.11 23.43 4.67
C GLN A 75 26.92 23.57 5.63
N ALA A 76 26.94 22.83 6.73
CA ALA A 76 25.96 22.97 7.80
C ALA A 76 26.26 24.22 8.65
N LEU A 77 25.27 25.10 8.77
CA LEU A 77 25.25 26.26 9.65
C LEU A 77 24.18 26.06 10.72
N SER A 78 24.46 26.39 11.97
CA SER A 78 23.40 26.47 12.97
C SER A 78 22.40 27.57 12.57
N GLY A 79 21.13 27.45 12.96
CA GLY A 79 20.14 28.49 12.65
C GLY A 79 20.57 29.90 13.04
N LYS A 80 21.28 30.03 14.17
CA LYS A 80 21.86 31.30 14.62
C LYS A 80 22.94 31.83 13.67
N GLU A 81 23.84 30.97 13.21
CA GLU A 81 24.90 31.36 12.26
C GLU A 81 24.33 31.69 10.88
N PHE A 82 23.29 30.97 10.46
CA PHE A 82 22.60 31.21 9.19
C PHE A 82 21.98 32.62 9.12
N PHE A 83 21.18 33.01 10.12
CA PHE A 83 20.57 34.35 10.17
C PHE A 83 21.62 35.46 10.31
N ALA A 84 22.66 35.23 11.12
CA ALA A 84 23.76 36.19 11.27
C ALA A 84 24.57 36.36 9.98
N ALA A 85 24.82 35.28 9.23
CA ALA A 85 25.57 35.32 7.97
C ALA A 85 24.86 36.14 6.89
N LEU A 86 23.53 36.22 6.94
CA LEU A 86 22.70 36.97 6.00
C LEU A 86 22.27 38.34 6.55
N GLY A 87 22.74 38.72 7.74
CA GLY A 87 22.45 40.02 8.36
C GLY A 87 21.03 40.18 8.89
N HIS A 88 20.33 39.08 9.14
CA HIS A 88 18.91 39.01 9.51
C HIS A 88 18.69 38.39 10.90
N ASP A 89 19.42 38.86 11.91
CA ASP A 89 19.25 38.42 13.30
C ASP A 89 17.82 38.65 13.83
N ASP A 90 17.10 39.62 13.26
CA ASP A 90 15.71 39.95 13.56
C ASP A 90 14.71 38.89 13.08
N LEU A 91 15.11 38.04 12.13
CA LEU A 91 14.30 36.92 11.61
C LEU A 91 14.47 35.63 12.42
N MET A 92 15.27 35.63 13.50
CA MET A 92 15.36 34.48 14.40
C MET A 92 14.01 34.22 15.12
N PRO A 93 13.57 32.94 15.23
CA PRO A 93 12.42 32.61 16.05
C PRO A 93 12.60 33.05 17.51
N ALA A 94 11.52 33.54 18.11
CA ALA A 94 11.55 34.03 19.49
C ALA A 94 11.88 32.90 20.49
N ALA A 95 12.38 33.26 21.66
CA ALA A 95 12.43 32.34 22.78
C ALA A 95 11.00 31.87 23.09
N GLY A 96 10.77 30.56 23.07
CA GLY A 96 9.46 29.98 23.40
C GLY A 96 9.00 30.40 24.81
N PRO A 97 7.74 30.13 25.18
CA PRO A 97 7.23 30.45 26.51
C PRO A 97 8.17 29.90 27.58
N ALA A 98 8.64 30.76 28.48
CA ALA A 98 9.50 30.34 29.59
C ALA A 98 8.82 29.19 30.34
N GLY A 99 9.47 28.03 30.38
CA GLY A 99 8.94 26.84 31.03
C GLY A 99 8.55 27.17 32.46
N VAL A 100 7.25 27.07 32.76
CA VAL A 100 6.76 27.18 34.14
C VAL A 100 7.25 25.95 34.89
N GLU A 101 8.18 26.13 35.82
CA GLU A 101 8.60 25.10 36.77
C GLU A 101 7.35 24.57 37.50
N ARG A 102 7.01 23.29 37.27
CA ARG A 102 5.99 22.59 38.05
C ARG A 102 6.55 22.28 39.43
N GLY A 103 6.44 23.23 40.34
CA GLY A 103 6.51 22.97 41.78
C GLY A 103 5.22 22.32 42.26
N ALA A 104 5.19 21.00 42.42
CA ALA A 104 4.14 20.30 43.17
C ALA A 104 4.64 18.98 43.78
N ARG A 105 5.23 19.13 44.96
CA ARG A 105 5.23 18.24 46.12
C ARG A 105 4.36 16.97 45.99
N TYR A 106 5.00 15.79 46.02
CA TYR A 106 4.45 14.61 46.70
C TYR A 106 5.60 13.88 47.41
N ASN A 107 5.35 13.56 48.67
CA ASN A 107 6.33 13.07 49.64
C ASN A 107 6.86 11.66 49.31
N GLU A 108 8.14 11.49 49.60
CA GLU A 108 8.85 10.23 49.77
C GLU A 108 8.13 9.28 50.74
N PHE A 109 8.08 8.00 50.37
CA PHE A 109 8.33 6.92 51.31
C PHE A 109 9.50 6.11 50.79
N ALA A 110 10.70 6.62 51.03
CA ALA A 110 11.91 5.83 51.10
C ALA A 110 11.96 5.09 52.45
N GLU A 111 12.79 4.05 52.52
CA GLU A 111 13.20 3.27 53.69
C GLU A 111 12.43 1.96 53.96
N SER A 112 12.73 0.94 53.17
CA SER A 112 13.22 -0.32 53.74
C SER A 112 14.37 -0.86 52.90
N SER A 113 15.60 -0.60 53.36
CA SER A 113 16.85 -1.07 52.77
C SER A 113 17.08 -2.57 53.01
N LEU A 114 17.48 -3.25 51.93
CA LEU A 114 18.47 -4.33 51.81
C LEU A 114 18.69 -5.28 53.00
N ALA A 115 18.50 -6.58 52.75
CA ALA A 115 19.48 -7.62 53.12
C ALA A 115 19.22 -8.93 52.35
N GLU A 116 20.18 -9.29 51.50
CA GLU A 116 20.75 -10.62 51.23
C GLU A 116 19.82 -11.78 50.78
N GLY A 117 20.16 -12.60 49.78
CA GLY A 117 21.51 -13.01 49.42
C GLY A 117 21.65 -13.48 47.97
N VAL A 118 22.88 -13.27 47.50
CA VAL A 118 23.49 -13.97 46.38
C VAL A 118 23.78 -15.39 46.85
N ASP A 119 23.27 -16.41 46.14
CA ASP A 119 23.70 -17.82 46.24
C ASP A 119 22.74 -18.67 45.38
N HIS A 120 23.13 -19.50 44.40
CA HIS A 120 24.41 -19.88 43.80
C HIS A 120 24.09 -20.52 42.43
N LEU A 121 25.02 -20.39 41.48
CA LEU A 121 25.06 -21.16 40.24
C LEU A 121 25.31 -22.66 40.54
N ASP A 122 24.54 -23.55 39.92
CA ASP A 122 25.10 -24.63 39.08
C ASP A 122 24.01 -25.58 38.53
N GLY A 123 24.11 -25.86 37.22
CA GLY A 123 23.53 -27.05 36.60
C GLY A 123 22.86 -26.88 35.23
N LEU A 124 23.69 -26.72 34.17
CA LEU A 124 23.58 -27.30 32.80
C LEU A 124 22.24 -27.22 32.02
N ASP A 125 22.15 -27.15 30.70
CA ASP A 125 23.04 -27.04 29.53
C ASP A 125 22.08 -26.99 28.33
N TRP A 126 22.21 -26.02 27.41
CA TRP A 126 21.88 -26.23 26.00
C TRP A 126 22.76 -25.32 25.15
N GLN A 127 23.96 -25.83 24.90
CA GLN A 127 24.86 -25.41 23.83
C GLN A 127 24.14 -25.41 22.47
N MET A 128 24.07 -24.24 21.84
CA MET A 128 24.11 -24.11 20.39
C MET A 128 25.48 -23.53 20.03
N GLN A 129 26.32 -24.38 19.43
CA GLN A 129 27.62 -24.00 18.91
C GLN A 129 27.48 -23.03 17.72
N PRO A 130 28.26 -21.93 17.68
CA PRO A 130 28.57 -21.20 16.47
C PRO A 130 29.84 -21.80 15.84
N LEU A 131 29.84 -22.02 14.53
CA LEU A 131 30.98 -22.57 13.78
C LEU A 131 30.76 -22.19 12.30
N PHE A 132 31.59 -21.45 11.56
CA PHE A 132 32.92 -20.86 11.75
C PHE A 132 33.01 -19.58 10.90
N ALA A 133 33.84 -18.62 11.33
CA ALA A 133 34.60 -17.76 10.42
C ALA A 133 35.93 -18.45 10.08
N SER A 134 36.42 -18.27 8.85
CA SER A 134 37.86 -18.34 8.57
C SER A 134 38.24 -17.17 7.67
N GLU A 135 38.99 -16.23 8.24
CA GLU A 135 39.77 -15.23 7.53
C GLU A 135 40.92 -15.91 6.75
N THR A 136 41.29 -15.34 5.61
CA THR A 136 42.68 -15.29 5.17
C THR A 136 42.90 -13.98 4.41
N GLU A 137 43.95 -13.26 4.81
CA GLU A 137 44.34 -11.92 4.37
C GLU A 137 44.81 -11.83 2.91
N PHE A 138 44.80 -10.58 2.43
CA PHE A 138 45.16 -10.00 1.12
C PHE A 138 46.55 -10.37 0.54
N PRO A 139 46.82 -10.02 -0.74
CA PRO A 139 47.46 -8.72 -0.99
C PRO A 139 46.91 -7.92 -2.18
N ALA A 140 47.21 -6.63 -2.14
CA ALA A 140 46.95 -5.62 -3.15
C ALA A 140 48.00 -5.60 -4.29
N GLU A 141 47.65 -4.83 -5.33
CA GLU A 141 48.48 -4.20 -6.38
C GLU A 141 48.78 -4.95 -7.70
N GLY A 142 48.13 -4.47 -8.77
CA GLY A 142 48.72 -3.96 -10.01
C GLY A 142 49.52 -4.88 -10.94
N LEU A 143 49.03 -5.08 -12.17
CA LEU A 143 49.81 -4.77 -13.39
C LEU A 143 48.95 -4.75 -14.66
N LEU A 144 49.14 -3.68 -15.44
CA LEU A 144 48.74 -3.52 -16.83
C LEU A 144 49.46 -4.50 -17.78
N ALA A 145 48.84 -4.68 -18.95
CA ALA A 145 49.42 -5.00 -20.25
C ALA A 145 49.70 -6.47 -20.62
N ALA A 146 49.01 -6.91 -21.68
CA ALA A 146 49.70 -7.37 -22.88
C ALA A 146 49.22 -6.51 -24.06
N SER A 147 50.13 -5.67 -24.51
CA SER A 147 50.03 -4.81 -25.68
C SER A 147 50.56 -5.51 -26.94
N GLY A 148 50.20 -4.93 -28.08
CA GLY A 148 50.79 -5.16 -29.41
C GLY A 148 49.68 -5.13 -30.46
N GLY A 149 49.17 -3.98 -30.93
CA GLY A 149 49.89 -2.82 -31.46
C GLY A 149 50.08 -3.02 -32.97
N GLY A 150 49.65 -2.17 -33.90
CA GLY A 150 48.92 -0.91 -33.85
C GLY A 150 48.69 -0.40 -35.29
N GLY A 151 48.16 0.83 -35.42
CA GLY A 151 48.41 1.70 -36.57
C GLY A 151 47.30 1.86 -37.61
N ASP A 152 46.46 2.87 -37.40
CA ASP A 152 45.89 3.87 -38.34
C ASP A 152 45.44 3.46 -39.75
N THR A 153 44.13 3.60 -40.02
CA THR A 153 43.53 4.68 -40.85
C THR A 153 42.00 4.48 -40.98
N PRO A 154 41.16 5.54 -40.93
CA PRO A 154 39.72 5.44 -41.16
C PRO A 154 39.40 5.49 -42.65
N GLY A 155 38.76 4.44 -43.16
CA GLY A 155 38.17 4.38 -44.50
C GLY A 155 36.71 3.89 -44.38
N PRO A 156 35.73 4.57 -44.99
CA PRO A 156 34.32 4.28 -44.79
C PRO A 156 33.83 3.15 -45.71
N GLY A 157 33.00 2.27 -45.13
CA GLY A 157 31.98 1.50 -45.84
C GLY A 157 32.10 -0.03 -45.69
N PRO A 158 30.98 -0.78 -45.84
CA PRO A 158 29.59 -0.37 -45.90
C PRO A 158 28.86 -0.65 -44.57
N ASP A 159 28.01 0.28 -44.14
CA ASP A 159 26.88 -0.05 -43.26
C ASP A 159 26.01 -1.05 -44.00
N THR A 160 26.17 -2.33 -43.68
CA THR A 160 25.07 -3.27 -43.79
C THR A 160 24.32 -3.19 -42.48
N ASP A 161 23.44 -2.20 -42.40
CA ASP A 161 22.32 -2.19 -41.46
C ASP A 161 21.55 -3.51 -41.68
N PRO A 162 21.60 -4.46 -40.74
CA PRO A 162 20.65 -5.56 -40.76
C PRO A 162 19.34 -4.96 -40.26
N ASP A 163 18.32 -4.91 -41.12
CA ASP A 163 16.92 -4.56 -40.82
C ASP A 163 16.36 -5.36 -39.59
N GLY A 164 16.84 -5.05 -38.40
CA GLY A 164 16.37 -5.50 -37.10
C GLY A 164 15.42 -4.45 -36.58
N GLY A 165 14.21 -4.86 -36.19
CA GLY A 165 13.15 -3.93 -35.83
C GLY A 165 13.61 -2.87 -34.84
N THR A 166 13.22 -1.61 -35.10
CA THR A 166 13.72 -0.42 -34.40
C THR A 166 13.27 -0.30 -32.95
N TYR A 167 12.73 -1.36 -32.32
CA TYR A 167 12.22 -1.40 -30.95
C TYR A 167 12.45 -2.76 -30.28
N HIS A 168 12.43 -2.76 -28.95
CA HIS A 168 12.63 -3.95 -28.12
C HIS A 168 11.58 -4.08 -27.01
N THR A 169 11.60 -5.24 -26.36
CA THR A 169 10.82 -5.50 -25.14
C THR A 169 11.69 -6.19 -24.08
N ARG A 170 11.23 -6.27 -22.83
CA ARG A 170 12.03 -6.88 -21.75
C ARG A 170 11.22 -7.69 -20.76
N LEU A 171 11.78 -8.81 -20.33
CA LEU A 171 11.33 -9.65 -19.23
C LEU A 171 12.36 -9.66 -18.11
N VAL A 172 11.92 -9.33 -16.90
CA VAL A 172 12.68 -9.41 -15.65
C VAL A 172 12.13 -10.50 -14.73
N MET A 173 13.00 -11.41 -14.29
CA MET A 173 12.67 -12.55 -13.44
C MET A 173 13.51 -12.48 -12.17
N SER A 174 12.91 -12.15 -11.02
CA SER A 174 13.69 -11.87 -9.80
C SER A 174 13.74 -13.02 -8.76
N HIS A 175 12.69 -13.83 -8.63
CA HIS A 175 12.65 -14.88 -7.58
C HIS A 175 11.94 -16.17 -8.02
N GLY A 176 12.42 -17.35 -7.57
CA GLY A 176 12.13 -18.65 -8.20
C GLY A 176 11.39 -19.73 -7.39
N SER A 177 10.86 -20.72 -8.14
CA SER A 177 10.97 -22.19 -7.94
C SER A 177 10.17 -22.93 -9.04
N GLY A 178 9.11 -22.30 -9.58
CA GLY A 178 8.25 -22.82 -10.64
C GLY A 178 8.14 -21.91 -11.87
N GLN A 179 9.17 -21.12 -12.17
CA GLN A 179 9.06 -19.98 -13.08
C GLN A 179 8.60 -20.35 -14.49
N SER A 180 7.31 -20.10 -14.73
CA SER A 180 6.74 -19.81 -16.04
C SER A 180 6.30 -18.36 -16.01
N LEU A 181 6.85 -17.52 -16.89
CA LEU A 181 6.18 -16.28 -17.24
C LEU A 181 5.38 -16.52 -18.50
N SER A 182 4.15 -16.03 -18.50
CA SER A 182 3.38 -15.80 -19.70
C SER A 182 3.28 -14.30 -20.04
N PHE A 183 3.64 -13.91 -21.25
CA PHE A 183 3.48 -12.56 -21.78
C PHE A 183 2.82 -12.59 -23.16
N GLN A 184 2.36 -11.44 -23.63
CA GLN A 184 1.81 -11.29 -24.97
C GLN A 184 2.83 -10.53 -25.82
N ALA A 185 3.12 -11.03 -27.03
CA ALA A 185 3.99 -10.31 -27.95
C ALA A 185 3.38 -8.95 -28.34
N VAL A 186 4.25 -7.97 -28.60
CA VAL A 186 3.87 -6.58 -28.88
C VAL A 186 4.42 -6.19 -30.24
N ASP A 187 3.58 -5.61 -31.10
CA ASP A 187 3.97 -5.12 -32.42
C ASP A 187 4.63 -3.72 -32.39
N GLU A 188 5.04 -3.20 -33.55
CA GLU A 188 5.72 -1.89 -33.68
C GLU A 188 4.91 -0.70 -33.20
N ASN A 189 3.58 -0.85 -33.12
CA ASN A 189 2.68 0.18 -32.66
C ASN A 189 2.33 0.03 -31.17
N GLY A 190 2.91 -0.95 -30.47
CA GLY A 190 2.58 -1.23 -29.08
C GLY A 190 1.32 -2.09 -28.90
N HIS A 191 0.79 -2.70 -29.96
CA HIS A 191 -0.41 -3.54 -29.87
C HIS A 191 -0.08 -4.99 -29.52
N LEU A 192 -0.96 -5.60 -28.73
CA LEU A 192 -0.91 -7.01 -28.39
C LEU A 192 -1.17 -7.90 -29.61
N VAL A 193 -0.31 -8.90 -29.82
CA VAL A 193 -0.45 -9.88 -30.90
C VAL A 193 -1.04 -11.17 -30.34
N THR A 194 -2.32 -11.43 -30.62
CA THR A 194 -3.06 -12.60 -30.14
C THR A 194 -3.13 -13.76 -31.14
N ASP A 195 -2.73 -13.52 -32.39
CA ASP A 195 -2.69 -14.55 -33.42
C ASP A 195 -1.37 -15.33 -33.36
N ALA A 196 -1.43 -16.52 -32.76
CA ALA A 196 -0.28 -17.41 -32.59
C ALA A 196 0.41 -17.77 -33.92
N SER A 197 -0.31 -17.78 -35.04
CA SER A 197 0.28 -18.11 -36.35
C SER A 197 1.28 -17.08 -36.87
N LYS A 198 1.27 -15.88 -36.29
CA LYS A 198 2.18 -14.78 -36.65
C LYS A 198 3.47 -14.77 -35.84
N LEU A 199 3.60 -15.65 -34.84
CA LEU A 199 4.68 -15.61 -33.86
C LEU A 199 5.69 -16.74 -34.10
N SER A 200 6.97 -16.41 -34.13
CA SER A 200 8.07 -17.37 -33.99
C SER A 200 9.19 -16.83 -33.13
N PHE A 201 9.94 -17.72 -32.48
CA PHE A 201 10.93 -17.37 -31.48
C PHE A 201 12.26 -18.08 -31.74
N ALA A 202 13.36 -17.35 -31.56
CA ALA A 202 14.71 -17.89 -31.63
C ALA A 202 15.62 -17.22 -30.60
N PHE A 203 16.56 -17.95 -30.00
CA PHE A 203 17.57 -17.33 -29.15
C PHE A 203 18.71 -16.77 -30.01
N ALA A 204 19.03 -15.50 -29.84
CA ALA A 204 20.05 -14.81 -30.62
C ALA A 204 21.33 -14.48 -29.83
N GLY A 205 21.28 -14.58 -28.49
CA GLY A 205 22.45 -14.27 -27.66
C GLY A 205 22.29 -14.56 -26.17
N GLY A 206 23.40 -14.40 -25.44
CA GLY A 206 23.48 -14.60 -23.99
C GLY A 206 23.38 -16.06 -23.54
N VAL A 207 22.94 -16.30 -22.30
CA VAL A 207 22.93 -17.63 -21.67
C VAL A 207 21.59 -18.37 -21.87
N SER A 208 21.26 -18.65 -23.13
CA SER A 208 19.99 -19.32 -23.51
C SER A 208 19.75 -20.68 -22.83
N GLN A 209 20.81 -21.37 -22.40
CA GLN A 209 20.75 -22.64 -21.65
C GLN A 209 19.98 -22.56 -20.32
N TYR A 210 19.70 -21.36 -19.80
CA TYR A 210 18.88 -21.16 -18.61
C TYR A 210 17.38 -21.09 -18.91
N PHE A 211 16.99 -21.05 -20.19
CA PHE A 211 15.61 -20.91 -20.63
C PHE A 211 15.19 -22.11 -21.48
N ASN A 212 13.99 -22.62 -21.27
CA ASN A 212 13.35 -23.53 -22.21
C ASN A 212 12.82 -22.74 -23.42
N PRO A 213 12.68 -23.37 -24.60
CA PRO A 213 12.04 -22.74 -25.75
C PRO A 213 10.67 -22.16 -25.40
N PRO A 214 10.33 -20.94 -25.85
CA PRO A 214 9.01 -20.37 -25.64
C PRO A 214 7.92 -21.25 -26.24
N SER A 215 6.79 -21.36 -25.54
CA SER A 215 5.58 -22.01 -26.03
C SER A 215 4.48 -20.97 -26.25
N VAL A 216 3.65 -21.15 -27.29
CA VAL A 216 2.58 -20.21 -27.62
C VAL A 216 1.24 -20.93 -27.51
N ASP A 217 0.32 -20.37 -26.75
CA ASP A 217 -1.07 -20.84 -26.73
C ASP A 217 -1.74 -20.53 -28.10
N PRO A 218 -2.23 -21.54 -28.84
CA PRO A 218 -2.82 -21.33 -30.15
C PRO A 218 -4.14 -20.56 -30.14
N ALA A 219 -4.84 -20.50 -29.01
CA ALA A 219 -6.13 -19.82 -28.89
C ALA A 219 -5.98 -18.34 -28.49
N THR A 220 -4.95 -18.03 -27.69
CA THR A 220 -4.78 -16.69 -27.08
C THR A 220 -3.53 -15.96 -27.58
N GLY A 221 -2.60 -16.66 -28.23
CA GLY A 221 -1.29 -16.13 -28.61
C GLY A 221 -0.35 -15.89 -27.43
N LEU A 222 -0.74 -16.34 -26.23
CA LEU A 222 0.02 -16.13 -24.99
C LEU A 222 1.34 -16.91 -25.04
N VAL A 223 2.45 -16.21 -24.86
CA VAL A 223 3.80 -16.76 -24.93
C VAL A 223 4.27 -17.12 -23.52
N THR A 224 4.60 -18.38 -23.29
CA THR A 224 5.14 -18.86 -22.01
C THR A 224 6.61 -19.23 -22.12
N VAL A 225 7.44 -18.58 -21.29
CA VAL A 225 8.87 -18.85 -21.12
C VAL A 225 9.08 -19.47 -19.75
N THR A 226 9.83 -20.56 -19.68
CA THR A 226 10.15 -21.24 -18.42
C THR A 226 11.66 -21.40 -18.25
N LEU A 227 12.14 -21.41 -17.00
CA LEU A 227 13.55 -21.70 -16.73
C LEU A 227 13.85 -23.19 -16.79
N THR A 228 15.05 -23.54 -17.27
CA THR A 228 15.65 -24.86 -17.06
C THR A 228 16.01 -25.06 -15.58
N GLU A 229 16.29 -26.29 -15.16
CA GLU A 229 16.77 -26.57 -13.79
C GLU A 229 18.05 -25.79 -13.45
N ALA A 230 18.94 -25.59 -14.44
CA ALA A 230 20.14 -24.78 -14.27
C ALA A 230 19.81 -23.29 -14.07
N GLY A 231 18.85 -22.74 -14.83
CA GLY A 231 18.39 -21.36 -14.65
C GLY A 231 17.74 -21.15 -13.28
N LYS A 232 16.90 -22.09 -12.84
CA LYS A 232 16.28 -22.05 -11.50
C LYS A 232 17.33 -22.06 -10.40
N ALA A 233 18.35 -22.92 -10.52
CA ALA A 233 19.45 -22.99 -9.56
C ALA A 233 20.28 -21.69 -9.54
N ALA A 234 20.58 -21.11 -10.70
CA ALA A 234 21.29 -19.84 -10.82
C ALA A 234 20.53 -18.69 -10.15
N LEU A 235 19.21 -18.61 -10.37
CA LEU A 235 18.36 -17.60 -9.74
C LEU A 235 18.25 -17.81 -8.22
N ALA A 236 18.08 -19.06 -7.77
CA ALA A 236 18.03 -19.38 -6.34
C ALA A 236 19.33 -19.01 -5.61
N ALA A 237 20.47 -19.12 -6.29
CA ALA A 237 21.79 -18.75 -5.78
C ALA A 237 22.06 -17.24 -5.77
N GLY A 238 21.10 -16.40 -6.19
CA GLY A 238 21.31 -14.95 -6.27
C GLY A 238 22.02 -14.49 -7.55
N GLY A 239 22.20 -15.37 -8.54
CA GLY A 239 22.87 -15.08 -9.80
C GLY A 239 22.11 -14.05 -10.64
N LYS A 240 22.87 -13.29 -11.43
CA LYS A 240 22.35 -12.42 -12.49
C LYS A 240 22.70 -13.04 -13.85
N PHE A 241 21.75 -13.09 -14.76
CA PHE A 241 21.95 -13.60 -16.10
C PHE A 241 21.05 -12.90 -17.12
N ALA A 242 21.49 -12.88 -18.37
CA ALA A 242 20.77 -12.28 -19.48
C ALA A 242 20.82 -13.16 -20.73
N SER A 243 19.75 -13.17 -21.51
CA SER A 243 19.69 -13.76 -22.85
C SER A 243 18.81 -12.91 -23.75
N THR A 244 19.10 -12.94 -25.05
CA THR A 244 18.32 -12.23 -26.06
C THR A 244 17.47 -13.22 -26.83
N LEU A 245 16.17 -12.95 -26.85
CA LEU A 245 15.17 -13.68 -27.61
C LEU A 245 14.76 -12.84 -28.81
N GLU A 246 14.90 -13.38 -30.01
CA GLU A 246 14.29 -12.84 -31.22
C GLU A 246 12.82 -13.27 -31.28
N VAL A 247 11.95 -12.29 -31.44
CA VAL A 247 10.52 -12.45 -31.63
C VAL A 247 10.18 -12.01 -33.05
N SER A 248 9.84 -12.95 -33.92
CA SER A 248 9.34 -12.61 -35.24
C SER A 248 7.82 -12.49 -35.24
N ILE A 249 7.32 -11.34 -35.69
CA ILE A 249 5.89 -11.04 -35.80
C ILE A 249 5.59 -10.70 -37.26
N GLY A 250 4.81 -11.54 -37.94
CA GLY A 250 4.39 -11.26 -39.32
C GLY A 250 5.55 -11.07 -40.31
N GLY A 251 6.70 -11.70 -40.05
CA GLY A 251 7.90 -11.62 -40.89
C GLY A 251 8.90 -10.53 -40.54
N LYS A 252 8.62 -9.67 -39.56
CA LYS A 252 9.58 -8.73 -38.95
C LYS A 252 10.14 -9.32 -37.66
N THR A 253 11.43 -9.14 -37.38
CA THR A 253 12.09 -9.64 -36.16
C THR A 253 12.40 -8.50 -35.20
N TYR A 254 12.08 -8.71 -33.93
CA TYR A 254 12.31 -7.79 -32.82
C TYR A 254 13.11 -8.47 -31.72
N THR A 255 13.79 -7.68 -30.89
CA THR A 255 14.57 -8.19 -29.78
C THR A 255 13.79 -8.13 -28.48
N MET A 256 13.96 -9.16 -27.66
CA MET A 256 13.45 -9.22 -26.31
C MET A 256 14.56 -9.61 -25.35
N ASP A 257 14.78 -8.77 -24.35
CA ASP A 257 15.69 -9.08 -23.26
C ASP A 257 15.04 -10.02 -22.26
N LEU A 258 15.75 -11.08 -21.90
CA LEU A 258 15.38 -11.98 -20.81
C LEU A 258 16.41 -11.85 -19.70
N LEU A 259 16.00 -11.25 -18.58
CA LEU A 259 16.86 -10.98 -17.43
C LEU A 259 16.45 -11.84 -16.23
N GLY A 260 17.40 -12.58 -15.66
CA GLY A 260 17.27 -13.22 -14.36
C GLY A 260 18.09 -12.46 -13.31
N SER A 261 17.50 -12.14 -12.15
CA SER A 261 18.19 -11.47 -11.04
C SER A 261 17.74 -12.02 -9.69
N GLY A 262 18.48 -13.00 -9.16
CA GLY A 262 18.09 -13.75 -7.96
C GLY A 262 18.29 -13.05 -6.61
N GLY A 263 18.88 -11.85 -6.59
CA GLY A 263 19.18 -11.08 -5.38
C GLY A 263 18.15 -9.98 -5.13
N THR A 264 18.17 -9.40 -3.91
CA THR A 264 17.45 -8.14 -3.64
C THR A 264 18.10 -7.05 -4.48
N SER A 265 17.36 -6.55 -5.45
CA SER A 265 17.81 -5.42 -6.25
C SER A 265 16.61 -4.57 -6.61
N THR A 266 16.65 -3.31 -6.21
CA THR A 266 15.92 -2.26 -6.90
C THR A 266 16.10 -2.45 -8.40
N TYR A 267 14.98 -2.57 -9.10
CA TYR A 267 14.95 -2.65 -10.55
C TYR A 267 14.60 -1.27 -11.09
N ASP A 268 15.53 -0.68 -11.83
CA ASP A 268 15.35 0.59 -12.53
C ASP A 268 15.62 0.37 -14.01
N TYR A 269 14.60 0.57 -14.84
CA TYR A 269 14.72 0.42 -16.29
C TYR A 269 15.76 1.38 -16.89
N THR A 270 15.92 2.60 -16.36
CA THR A 270 16.86 3.61 -16.91
C THR A 270 18.29 3.14 -16.76
N GLN A 271 18.60 2.59 -15.58
CA GLN A 271 19.89 1.94 -15.35
C GLN A 271 20.09 0.77 -16.31
N ARG A 272 19.05 -0.05 -16.54
CA ARG A 272 19.15 -1.21 -17.43
C ARG A 272 19.29 -0.85 -18.90
N GLU A 273 18.61 0.18 -19.38
CA GLU A 273 18.80 0.70 -20.74
C GLU A 273 20.26 1.15 -20.95
N ALA A 274 20.83 1.86 -19.97
CA ALA A 274 22.23 2.30 -20.02
C ALA A 274 23.24 1.13 -19.99
N GLU A 275 22.93 0.04 -19.28
CA GLU A 275 23.80 -1.15 -19.19
C GLU A 275 23.68 -2.07 -20.42
N ALA A 276 22.48 -2.22 -20.98
CA ALA A 276 22.21 -3.14 -22.07
C ALA A 276 22.64 -2.60 -23.44
N GLY A 277 22.74 -1.27 -23.58
CA GLY A 277 23.14 -0.62 -24.84
C GLY A 277 22.18 -0.94 -25.99
N MET A 278 20.88 -1.00 -25.69
CA MET A 278 19.86 -1.28 -26.70
C MET A 278 19.50 -0.03 -27.49
N ASP A 279 19.44 -0.17 -28.81
CA ASP A 279 18.95 0.87 -29.71
C ASP A 279 17.45 0.68 -29.97
N GLY A 280 16.66 1.75 -29.89
CA GLY A 280 15.21 1.75 -30.12
C GLY A 280 14.36 2.01 -28.86
N PRO A 281 13.04 2.27 -28.99
CA PRO A 281 12.17 2.45 -27.85
C PRO A 281 11.81 1.10 -27.20
N LEU A 282 11.78 1.07 -25.87
CA LEU A 282 11.27 -0.06 -25.09
C LEU A 282 9.73 -0.06 -25.14
N LYS A 283 9.12 -0.94 -25.95
CA LYS A 283 7.65 -0.98 -26.13
C LYS A 283 6.92 -1.64 -24.98
N GLY A 284 7.51 -2.70 -24.43
CA GLY A 284 6.86 -3.53 -23.43
C GLY A 284 7.84 -4.06 -22.40
N GLU A 285 7.41 -4.07 -21.14
CA GLU A 285 8.21 -4.60 -20.06
C GLU A 285 7.38 -5.42 -19.06
N TRP A 286 7.93 -6.57 -18.66
CA TRP A 286 7.31 -7.49 -17.71
C TRP A 286 8.26 -7.77 -16.55
N TYR A 287 7.77 -7.63 -15.31
CA TYR A 287 8.48 -8.03 -14.10
C TYR A 287 7.75 -9.17 -13.41
N VAL A 288 8.51 -10.19 -13.01
CA VAL A 288 7.98 -11.41 -12.44
C VAL A 288 8.77 -11.86 -11.23
N SER A 289 8.06 -12.09 -10.14
CA SER A 289 8.59 -12.70 -8.92
C SER A 289 7.68 -13.83 -8.46
N HIS A 290 8.27 -15.01 -8.21
CA HIS A 290 7.56 -16.19 -7.72
C HIS A 290 8.26 -16.82 -6.53
N GLY A 291 7.48 -17.29 -5.55
CA GLY A 291 7.96 -18.19 -4.49
C GLY A 291 8.83 -17.51 -3.42
N LYS A 292 9.08 -16.20 -3.53
CA LYS A 292 9.68 -15.38 -2.46
C LYS A 292 8.94 -14.06 -2.31
N ILE A 293 9.15 -13.48 -1.13
CA ILE A 293 8.71 -12.12 -0.80
C ILE A 293 9.56 -11.11 -1.56
N VAL A 294 8.91 -10.15 -2.21
CA VAL A 294 9.56 -8.92 -2.69
C VAL A 294 9.57 -7.95 -1.52
N SER A 295 10.73 -7.58 -0.99
CA SER A 295 10.83 -6.87 0.29
C SER A 295 11.82 -5.73 0.23
N GLY A 296 11.37 -4.49 0.50
CA GLY A 296 12.25 -3.31 0.47
C GLY A 296 12.77 -2.95 -0.93
N GLU A 297 12.16 -3.49 -1.98
CA GLU A 297 12.59 -3.26 -3.37
C GLU A 297 11.82 -2.07 -3.98
N THR A 298 12.49 -1.33 -4.86
CA THR A 298 11.85 -0.37 -5.76
C THR A 298 11.89 -0.96 -7.18
N ILE A 299 10.75 -1.05 -7.85
CA ILE A 299 10.62 -1.63 -9.19
C ILE A 299 10.03 -0.56 -10.10
N THR A 300 10.81 -0.08 -11.07
CA THR A 300 10.36 0.89 -12.06
C THR A 300 10.41 0.27 -13.44
N LEU A 301 9.25 0.17 -14.11
CA LEU A 301 9.16 -0.31 -15.49
C LEU A 301 9.02 0.86 -16.47
N GLY A 302 9.72 0.79 -17.61
CA GLY A 302 9.83 1.85 -18.60
C GLY A 302 9.28 1.52 -19.98
N GLY A 303 8.51 0.44 -20.13
CA GLY A 303 7.77 0.20 -21.37
C GLY A 303 6.89 1.41 -21.72
N ASP A 304 6.97 1.90 -22.95
CA ASP A 304 6.24 3.08 -23.43
C ASP A 304 4.79 2.77 -23.84
N SER A 305 4.46 1.49 -24.04
CA SER A 305 3.15 1.03 -24.51
C SER A 305 2.48 0.07 -23.54
N ILE A 306 3.24 -0.86 -22.94
CA ILE A 306 2.69 -1.84 -22.00
C ILE A 306 3.65 -2.17 -20.86
N ASN A 307 3.16 -2.18 -19.63
CA ASN A 307 3.93 -2.61 -18.45
C ASN A 307 3.13 -3.61 -17.63
N ASN A 308 3.77 -4.70 -17.20
CA ASN A 308 3.13 -5.68 -16.33
C ASN A 308 4.02 -6.11 -15.17
N ILE A 309 3.47 -6.16 -13.97
CA ILE A 309 4.13 -6.72 -12.79
C ILE A 309 3.31 -7.91 -12.31
N LEU A 310 3.97 -9.03 -12.04
CA LEU A 310 3.39 -10.20 -11.41
C LEU A 310 4.26 -10.63 -10.22
N VAL A 311 3.71 -10.53 -9.01
CA VAL A 311 4.36 -10.99 -7.78
C VAL A 311 3.50 -12.04 -7.10
N VAL A 312 4.00 -13.26 -7.00
CA VAL A 312 3.28 -14.38 -6.39
C VAL A 312 4.14 -15.03 -5.31
N ASN A 313 3.62 -15.12 -4.08
CA ASN A 313 4.25 -15.90 -3.03
C ASN A 313 3.27 -16.90 -2.43
N ALA A 314 3.58 -18.19 -2.57
CA ALA A 314 2.79 -19.29 -2.01
C ALA A 314 3.62 -20.07 -1.00
N ARG A 315 3.02 -20.38 0.15
CA ARG A 315 3.65 -21.18 1.21
C ARG A 315 2.71 -22.25 1.75
N ASP A 316 3.26 -23.43 1.99
CA ASP A 316 2.53 -24.52 2.64
C ASP A 316 2.39 -24.27 4.15
N SER A 317 3.34 -23.56 4.76
CA SER A 317 3.31 -23.22 6.19
C SER A 317 3.96 -21.87 6.51
N GLY A 318 3.55 -21.28 7.63
CA GLY A 318 3.92 -19.93 8.04
C GLY A 318 3.18 -18.83 7.28
N ASN A 319 3.50 -17.58 7.61
CA ASN A 319 2.90 -16.44 6.91
C ASN A 319 3.50 -16.29 5.50
N ALA A 320 2.64 -16.02 4.52
CA ALA A 320 3.02 -15.65 3.16
C ALA A 320 2.83 -14.14 2.95
N TYR A 321 3.86 -13.49 2.42
CA TYR A 321 3.83 -12.08 2.04
C TYR A 321 4.28 -11.99 0.59
N ALA A 322 3.44 -11.45 -0.31
CA ALA A 322 3.89 -11.29 -1.69
C ALA A 322 4.83 -10.09 -1.80
N THR A 323 4.43 -8.94 -1.25
CA THR A 323 5.29 -7.75 -1.15
C THR A 323 5.35 -7.21 0.28
N HIS A 324 6.48 -6.62 0.66
CA HIS A 324 6.70 -5.99 1.96
C HIS A 324 7.49 -4.69 1.83
N ASN A 325 6.92 -3.56 2.27
CA ASN A 325 7.57 -2.23 2.17
C ASN A 325 8.20 -2.02 0.78
N THR A 326 7.41 -2.18 -0.27
CA THR A 326 7.88 -2.21 -1.68
C THR A 326 7.29 -1.03 -2.45
N GLU A 327 8.06 -0.54 -3.41
CA GLU A 327 7.63 0.47 -4.38
C GLU A 327 7.59 -0.12 -5.78
N MET A 328 6.51 0.12 -6.52
CA MET A 328 6.29 -0.32 -7.89
C MET A 328 5.73 0.83 -8.71
N THR A 329 6.41 1.21 -9.78
CA THR A 329 6.07 2.39 -10.58
C THR A 329 6.17 2.09 -12.06
N PHE A 330 5.20 2.55 -12.84
CA PHE A 330 5.33 2.65 -14.29
C PHE A 330 5.84 4.06 -14.64
N ALA A 331 6.98 4.14 -15.31
CA ALA A 331 7.60 5.41 -15.70
C ALA A 331 6.77 6.15 -16.77
N HIS A 332 5.91 5.43 -17.47
CA HIS A 332 5.02 5.94 -18.50
C HIS A 332 3.59 5.49 -18.23
N ASP A 333 2.63 6.34 -18.57
CA ASP A 333 1.21 6.05 -18.44
C ASP A 333 0.74 5.11 -19.56
N THR A 334 0.87 3.81 -19.30
CA THR A 334 0.68 2.72 -20.26
C THR A 334 -0.45 1.78 -19.85
N VAL A 335 -0.92 0.99 -20.82
CA VAL A 335 -1.84 -0.12 -20.50
C VAL A 335 -1.07 -1.25 -19.83
N GLY A 336 -1.77 -2.16 -19.16
CA GLY A 336 -1.19 -3.33 -18.52
C GLY A 336 -1.76 -3.57 -17.14
N ARG A 337 -0.98 -4.21 -16.26
CA ARG A 337 -1.44 -4.57 -14.91
C ARG A 337 -0.34 -4.76 -13.87
N VAL A 338 -0.70 -4.56 -12.61
CA VAL A 338 0.08 -4.98 -11.44
C VAL A 338 -0.71 -6.04 -10.67
N ASP A 339 -0.27 -7.29 -10.75
CA ASP A 339 -0.87 -8.45 -10.06
C ASP A 339 0.01 -8.87 -8.87
N ILE A 340 -0.52 -8.77 -7.66
CA ILE A 340 0.15 -9.18 -6.41
C ILE A 340 -0.70 -10.25 -5.71
N ALA A 341 -0.12 -11.42 -5.45
CA ALA A 341 -0.85 -12.55 -4.88
C ALA A 341 -0.06 -13.29 -3.80
N ALA A 342 -0.64 -13.39 -2.60
CA ALA A 342 -0.12 -14.22 -1.52
C ALA A 342 -1.04 -15.41 -1.23
N LYS A 343 -0.44 -16.59 -1.04
CA LYS A 343 -1.16 -17.81 -0.64
C LYS A 343 -0.46 -18.48 0.53
N ALA A 344 -1.19 -18.79 1.60
CA ALA A 344 -0.69 -19.58 2.72
C ALA A 344 -1.67 -20.73 3.01
N GLU A 345 -1.23 -21.99 2.89
CA GLU A 345 -2.04 -23.13 3.32
C GLU A 345 -2.12 -23.18 4.86
N GLY A 346 -0.98 -23.07 5.53
CA GLY A 346 -0.90 -22.97 6.99
C GLY A 346 -0.36 -21.62 7.47
N GLY A 347 -1.19 -20.70 7.99
CA GLY A 347 -0.77 -19.36 8.45
C GLY A 347 -1.44 -18.21 7.70
N GLY A 348 -1.03 -16.96 7.97
CA GLY A 348 -1.63 -15.78 7.35
C GLY A 348 -1.09 -15.48 5.94
N ALA A 349 -1.92 -14.91 5.07
CA ALA A 349 -1.54 -14.45 3.75
C ALA A 349 -1.74 -12.94 3.60
N TYR A 350 -0.73 -12.26 3.08
CA TYR A 350 -0.71 -10.82 2.91
C TYR A 350 -0.24 -10.49 1.50
N GLY A 351 -1.11 -9.96 0.64
CA GLY A 351 -0.74 -9.57 -0.72
C GLY A 351 0.30 -8.45 -0.66
N ASN A 352 -0.13 -7.28 -0.23
CA ASN A 352 0.73 -6.13 0.02
C ASN A 352 0.77 -5.76 1.50
N TYR A 353 1.95 -5.83 2.12
CA TYR A 353 2.11 -5.52 3.54
C TYR A 353 3.07 -4.34 3.73
N ILE A 354 2.59 -3.25 4.34
CA ILE A 354 3.45 -2.13 4.75
C ILE A 354 3.52 -2.09 6.28
N GLN A 355 4.72 -2.13 6.82
CA GLN A 355 4.96 -2.15 8.26
C GLN A 355 6.06 -1.17 8.66
N GLY A 356 5.71 -0.21 9.50
CA GLY A 356 6.66 0.63 10.24
C GLY A 356 7.14 -0.05 11.52
N TYR A 357 8.16 -0.91 11.40
CA TYR A 357 8.85 -1.53 12.53
C TYR A 357 10.17 -0.80 12.80
N GLY A 358 10.30 -0.17 13.97
CA GLY A 358 11.51 0.59 14.32
C GLY A 358 11.73 1.89 13.51
N GLY A 359 10.72 2.34 12.76
CA GLY A 359 10.78 3.56 11.96
C GLY A 359 9.53 3.76 11.12
N ASN A 360 9.48 4.89 10.42
CA ASN A 360 8.43 5.18 9.45
C ASN A 360 8.58 4.27 8.22
N ALA A 361 7.46 3.93 7.58
CA ALA A 361 7.44 3.13 6.37
C ALA A 361 6.52 3.74 5.31
N ALA A 362 6.89 3.53 4.04
CA ALA A 362 6.08 3.89 2.89
C ALA A 362 6.02 2.71 1.93
N GLY A 363 4.89 2.54 1.26
CA GLY A 363 4.75 1.67 0.10
C GLY A 363 4.02 2.40 -1.02
N LEU A 364 4.42 2.12 -2.25
CA LEU A 364 3.86 2.76 -3.45
C LEU A 364 3.57 1.70 -4.49
N ILE A 365 2.36 1.74 -5.04
CA ILE A 365 2.02 1.07 -6.30
C ILE A 365 1.43 2.14 -7.19
N ASP A 366 2.18 2.58 -8.20
CA ASP A 366 1.73 3.57 -9.18
C ASP A 366 1.79 2.99 -10.60
N ALA A 367 0.64 2.48 -11.06
CA ALA A 367 0.49 1.93 -12.39
C ALA A 367 0.00 2.99 -13.42
N GLY A 368 -0.05 4.27 -13.04
CA GLY A 368 -0.62 5.33 -13.86
C GLY A 368 -2.15 5.27 -13.96
N THR A 369 -2.70 5.79 -15.06
CA THR A 369 -4.15 5.98 -15.26
C THR A 369 -4.80 4.92 -16.15
N LYS A 370 -4.00 4.10 -16.82
CA LYS A 370 -4.45 3.15 -17.85
C LYS A 370 -4.28 1.67 -17.49
N ALA A 371 -3.45 1.35 -16.51
CA ALA A 371 -3.20 -0.03 -16.09
C ALA A 371 -3.96 -0.40 -14.82
N ASP A 372 -4.37 -1.66 -14.72
CA ASP A 372 -5.15 -2.16 -13.60
C ASP A 372 -4.25 -2.64 -12.45
N VAL A 373 -4.74 -2.58 -11.22
CA VAL A 373 -4.02 -3.09 -10.03
C VAL A 373 -4.87 -4.12 -9.34
N HIS A 374 -4.33 -5.31 -9.12
CA HIS A 374 -5.03 -6.42 -8.47
C HIS A 374 -4.17 -6.98 -7.33
N ILE A 375 -4.68 -6.86 -6.11
CA ILE A 375 -3.99 -7.33 -4.91
C ILE A 375 -4.84 -8.42 -4.27
N SER A 376 -4.24 -9.58 -4.02
CA SER A 376 -4.96 -10.75 -3.52
C SER A 376 -4.23 -11.52 -2.42
N ALA A 377 -5.02 -12.11 -1.53
CA ALA A 377 -4.55 -13.00 -0.49
C ALA A 377 -5.49 -14.18 -0.27
N SER A 378 -4.91 -15.36 -0.06
CA SER A 378 -5.64 -16.60 0.23
C SER A 378 -5.01 -17.34 1.40
N SER A 379 -5.78 -17.68 2.43
CA SER A 379 -5.31 -18.40 3.62
C SER A 379 -6.16 -19.62 3.96
N GLY A 380 -5.50 -20.76 4.22
CA GLY A 380 -6.15 -22.01 4.66
C GLY A 380 -6.49 -22.05 6.14
N THR A 381 -5.59 -21.60 7.03
CA THR A 381 -5.82 -21.68 8.50
C THR A 381 -5.66 -20.33 9.23
N GLY A 382 -5.23 -19.31 8.52
CA GLY A 382 -4.95 -17.99 9.06
C GLY A 382 -5.87 -16.92 8.50
N THR A 383 -5.36 -15.70 8.57
CA THR A 383 -6.03 -14.51 8.05
C THR A 383 -5.53 -14.20 6.65
N ALA A 384 -6.41 -13.74 5.76
CA ALA A 384 -6.07 -13.23 4.44
C ALA A 384 -6.31 -11.72 4.38
N MET A 385 -5.26 -10.95 4.11
CA MET A 385 -5.37 -9.52 3.84
C MET A 385 -4.84 -9.24 2.45
N ALA A 386 -5.67 -8.74 1.53
CA ALA A 386 -5.15 -8.32 0.23
C ALA A 386 -4.10 -7.22 0.46
N MET A 387 -4.46 -6.20 1.25
CA MET A 387 -3.53 -5.18 1.73
C MET A 387 -3.60 -5.06 3.25
N ALA A 388 -2.45 -4.94 3.90
CA ALA A 388 -2.35 -4.67 5.32
C ALA A 388 -1.34 -3.56 5.60
N THR A 389 -1.69 -2.65 6.51
CA THR A 389 -0.77 -1.65 7.04
C THR A 389 -0.71 -1.73 8.55
N SER A 390 0.49 -1.56 9.10
CA SER A 390 0.69 -1.49 10.54
C SER A 390 1.84 -0.57 10.89
N SER A 391 1.78 -0.03 12.10
CA SER A 391 2.85 0.77 12.70
C SER A 391 3.00 0.41 14.16
N GLU A 392 4.22 0.44 14.67
CA GLU A 392 4.49 0.18 16.08
C GLU A 392 4.64 1.46 16.91
N LYS A 393 4.66 1.28 18.23
CA LYS A 393 5.04 2.35 19.15
C LYS A 393 6.54 2.53 19.18
N ALA A 394 7.00 3.76 19.07
CA ALA A 394 8.35 4.15 19.40
C ALA A 394 8.61 4.05 20.92
N ALA A 395 9.88 4.11 21.31
CA ALA A 395 10.31 3.98 22.71
C ALA A 395 9.75 5.11 23.61
N ASP A 396 9.44 6.27 23.04
CA ASP A 396 8.83 7.41 23.73
C ASP A 396 7.30 7.31 23.87
N GLY A 397 6.70 6.23 23.35
CA GLY A 397 5.26 5.99 23.36
C GLY A 397 4.49 6.61 22.19
N SER A 398 5.13 7.37 21.30
CA SER A 398 4.54 7.83 20.04
C SER A 398 4.38 6.65 19.07
N MET A 399 3.53 6.79 18.04
CA MET A 399 3.38 5.77 16.99
C MET A 399 4.22 6.17 15.78
N TYR A 400 4.94 5.21 15.18
CA TYR A 400 5.55 5.42 13.87
C TYR A 400 4.47 5.67 12.82
N GLU A 401 4.82 6.42 11.77
CA GLU A 401 3.91 6.69 10.67
C GLU A 401 4.15 5.70 9.55
N THR A 402 3.06 5.17 9.01
CA THR A 402 3.13 4.25 7.87
C THR A 402 2.15 4.68 6.81
N SER A 403 2.64 4.87 5.60
CA SER A 403 1.83 5.32 4.46
C SER A 403 1.82 4.28 3.35
N ALA A 404 0.72 4.22 2.62
CA ALA A 404 0.62 3.40 1.44
C ALA A 404 -0.24 4.09 0.37
N VAL A 405 0.21 4.05 -0.87
CA VAL A 405 -0.49 4.63 -2.02
C VAL A 405 -0.67 3.55 -3.09
N VAL A 406 -1.88 3.45 -3.62
CA VAL A 406 -2.21 2.57 -4.75
C VAL A 406 -2.93 3.39 -5.82
N ARG A 407 -2.34 3.48 -7.01
CA ARG A 407 -2.86 4.20 -8.18
C ARG A 407 -2.97 3.27 -9.39
N GLY A 408 -4.07 3.41 -10.11
CA GLY A 408 -4.36 2.62 -11.31
C GLY A 408 -5.61 3.09 -12.03
N ARG A 409 -5.95 2.40 -13.12
CA ARG A 409 -7.25 2.51 -13.78
C ARG A 409 -8.33 1.85 -12.93
N ASP A 410 -8.40 0.52 -12.94
CA ASP A 410 -9.27 -0.26 -12.04
C ASP A 410 -8.42 -0.90 -10.94
N ILE A 411 -8.88 -0.83 -9.69
CA ILE A 411 -8.17 -1.36 -8.52
C ILE A 411 -9.03 -2.40 -7.83
N SER A 412 -8.49 -3.60 -7.60
CA SER A 412 -9.20 -4.67 -6.90
C SER A 412 -8.41 -5.27 -5.73
N PHE A 413 -9.13 -5.55 -4.65
CA PHE A 413 -8.61 -6.19 -3.44
C PHE A 413 -9.43 -7.46 -3.16
N SER A 414 -8.79 -8.62 -3.24
CA SER A 414 -9.45 -9.92 -3.04
C SER A 414 -8.85 -10.71 -1.89
N ALA A 415 -9.65 -11.01 -0.87
CA ALA A 415 -9.21 -11.75 0.30
C ALA A 415 -10.09 -12.98 0.55
N ASN A 416 -9.45 -14.15 0.66
CA ASN A 416 -10.14 -15.41 0.90
C ASN A 416 -9.49 -16.13 2.08
N ALA A 417 -10.24 -16.36 3.14
CA ALA A 417 -9.77 -17.17 4.27
C ALA A 417 -10.74 -18.33 4.53
N THR A 418 -10.21 -19.50 4.85
CA THR A 418 -11.07 -20.60 5.28
C THR A 418 -11.39 -20.40 6.77
N GLU A 419 -10.39 -20.41 7.65
CA GLU A 419 -10.67 -20.50 9.08
C GLU A 419 -10.85 -19.19 9.84
N LYS A 420 -10.24 -18.06 9.44
CA LYS A 420 -10.24 -16.82 10.25
C LYS A 420 -10.86 -15.63 9.53
N MET A 421 -10.03 -14.62 9.23
CA MET A 421 -10.48 -13.32 8.76
C MET A 421 -10.07 -13.11 7.31
N ALA A 422 -10.89 -12.41 6.55
CA ALA A 422 -10.58 -11.92 5.22
C ALA A 422 -10.83 -10.42 5.17
N ALA A 423 -9.82 -9.65 4.75
CA ALA A 423 -10.00 -8.22 4.50
C ALA A 423 -9.35 -7.76 3.20
N GLY A 424 -10.06 -6.90 2.46
CA GLY A 424 -9.48 -6.19 1.33
C GLY A 424 -8.34 -5.27 1.81
N ILE A 425 -8.67 -4.31 2.68
CA ILE A 425 -7.68 -3.48 3.39
C ILE A 425 -7.82 -3.65 4.90
N TRP A 426 -6.71 -3.95 5.57
CA TRP A 426 -6.60 -3.91 7.02
C TRP A 426 -5.62 -2.81 7.45
N GLY A 427 -6.15 -1.69 7.92
CA GLY A 427 -5.36 -0.59 8.47
C GLY A 427 -5.25 -0.67 9.98
N SER A 428 -4.04 -0.64 10.53
CA SER A 428 -3.79 -0.67 11.98
C SER A 428 -2.67 0.27 12.40
N GLY A 429 -2.65 0.66 13.67
CA GLY A 429 -1.73 1.69 14.15
C GLY A 429 -1.99 3.08 13.54
N LYS A 430 -0.95 3.93 13.46
CA LYS A 430 -0.97 5.26 12.83
C LYS A 430 -0.59 5.13 11.36
N THR A 431 -1.57 4.67 10.58
CA THR A 431 -1.39 4.42 9.13
C THR A 431 -2.26 5.34 8.29
N THR A 432 -1.78 5.68 7.08
CA THR A 432 -2.58 6.34 6.05
C THR A 432 -2.51 5.52 4.76
N VAL A 433 -3.66 5.12 4.23
CA VAL A 433 -3.77 4.42 2.95
C VAL A 433 -4.55 5.28 1.97
N ASN A 434 -3.99 5.55 0.80
CA ASN A 434 -4.65 6.25 -0.29
C ASN A 434 -4.83 5.31 -1.48
N VAL A 435 -6.07 5.10 -1.91
CA VAL A 435 -6.43 4.35 -3.11
C VAL A 435 -7.06 5.32 -4.11
N GLU A 436 -6.44 5.44 -5.28
CA GLU A 436 -6.76 6.43 -6.30
C GLU A 436 -6.94 5.73 -7.65
N ALA A 437 -8.18 5.39 -7.98
CA ALA A 437 -8.55 4.79 -9.26
C ALA A 437 -9.14 5.84 -10.22
N GLN A 438 -8.87 5.68 -11.51
CA GLN A 438 -9.61 6.42 -12.55
C GLN A 438 -10.95 5.75 -12.89
N GLY A 439 -10.98 4.42 -12.80
CA GLY A 439 -12.14 3.56 -12.93
C GLY A 439 -12.59 3.04 -11.58
N ASP A 440 -12.85 1.74 -11.46
CA ASP A 440 -13.53 1.16 -10.31
C ASP A 440 -12.57 0.73 -9.19
N VAL A 441 -13.00 0.88 -7.95
CA VAL A 441 -12.37 0.25 -6.77
C VAL A 441 -13.26 -0.86 -6.24
N ASN A 442 -12.78 -2.10 -6.27
CA ASN A 442 -13.56 -3.29 -5.92
C ASN A 442 -12.94 -4.08 -4.78
N PHE A 443 -13.70 -4.33 -3.72
CA PHE A 443 -13.32 -5.18 -2.59
C PHE A 443 -14.13 -6.47 -2.60
N SER A 444 -13.47 -7.62 -2.63
CA SER A 444 -14.10 -8.93 -2.45
C SER A 444 -13.47 -9.63 -1.27
N SER A 445 -14.25 -9.96 -0.25
CA SER A 445 -13.76 -10.67 0.93
C SER A 445 -14.65 -11.84 1.26
N VAL A 446 -14.05 -13.01 1.47
CA VAL A 446 -14.78 -14.24 1.74
C VAL A 446 -14.11 -15.01 2.87
N THR A 447 -14.89 -15.38 3.88
CA THR A 447 -14.50 -16.35 4.91
C THR A 447 -15.32 -17.63 4.80
N LYS A 448 -14.71 -18.82 5.00
CA LYS A 448 -15.35 -20.14 4.83
C LYS A 448 -14.99 -21.17 5.92
N GLY A 449 -15.86 -21.47 6.88
CA GLY A 449 -15.70 -22.68 7.69
C GLY A 449 -14.85 -22.57 8.97
N GLY A 450 -14.74 -21.39 9.59
CA GLY A 450 -14.00 -21.22 10.84
C GLY A 450 -14.79 -21.59 12.11
N THR A 451 -14.06 -21.97 13.17
CA THR A 451 -14.61 -22.38 14.47
C THR A 451 -14.68 -21.24 15.50
N VAL A 452 -13.89 -20.16 15.36
CA VAL A 452 -13.83 -19.01 16.29
C VAL A 452 -13.43 -17.71 15.57
N ASP A 453 -14.13 -16.59 15.84
CA ASP A 453 -13.80 -15.21 15.40
C ASP A 453 -13.62 -15.00 13.87
N ASN A 454 -14.59 -15.46 13.08
CA ASN A 454 -14.58 -15.28 11.63
C ASN A 454 -15.05 -13.86 11.27
N MET A 455 -14.29 -13.16 10.42
CA MET A 455 -14.70 -11.85 9.91
C MET A 455 -14.37 -11.69 8.44
N SER A 456 -15.36 -11.30 7.64
CA SER A 456 -15.14 -10.86 6.26
C SER A 456 -15.41 -9.37 6.15
N THR A 457 -14.48 -8.60 5.58
CA THR A 457 -14.68 -7.15 5.41
C THR A 457 -13.97 -6.54 4.22
N GLY A 458 -14.60 -5.60 3.51
CA GLY A 458 -13.91 -4.87 2.44
C GLY A 458 -12.74 -4.06 2.98
N VAL A 459 -13.04 -3.19 3.96
CA VAL A 459 -12.02 -2.38 4.66
C VAL A 459 -12.27 -2.42 6.16
N TYR A 460 -11.18 -2.51 6.94
CA TYR A 460 -11.23 -2.34 8.37
C TYR A 460 -10.10 -1.44 8.88
N THR A 461 -10.48 -0.36 9.56
CA THR A 461 -9.54 0.58 10.19
C THR A 461 -9.49 0.42 11.72
N ARG A 462 -8.28 0.32 12.26
CA ARG A 462 -8.00 0.22 13.69
C ARG A 462 -7.01 1.26 14.22
N ASP A 463 -7.13 1.57 15.50
CA ASP A 463 -6.26 2.48 16.25
C ASP A 463 -6.30 3.94 15.74
N GLN A 464 -5.35 4.35 14.90
CA GLN A 464 -5.28 5.69 14.30
C GLN A 464 -5.22 5.62 12.77
N ALA A 465 -5.68 4.50 12.20
CA ALA A 465 -5.65 4.28 10.77
C ALA A 465 -6.62 5.22 10.03
N ILE A 466 -6.15 5.74 8.92
CA ILE A 466 -6.92 6.54 7.96
C ILE A 466 -6.85 5.83 6.61
N VAL A 467 -8.00 5.57 6.00
CA VAL A 467 -8.09 5.02 4.65
C VAL A 467 -8.91 5.96 3.79
N ASN A 468 -8.33 6.39 2.68
CA ASN A 468 -8.96 7.25 1.68
C ASN A 468 -9.09 6.46 0.37
N ILE A 469 -10.29 6.43 -0.20
CA ILE A 469 -10.59 5.70 -1.42
C ILE A 469 -11.29 6.64 -2.39
N SER A 470 -10.80 6.68 -3.63
CA SER A 470 -11.41 7.41 -4.74
C SER A 470 -11.44 6.58 -6.02
N GLY A 471 -12.54 6.70 -6.77
CA GLY A 471 -12.74 6.00 -8.05
C GLY A 471 -14.02 6.45 -8.76
N GLN A 472 -14.25 5.97 -9.97
CA GLN A 472 -15.52 6.11 -10.68
C GLN A 472 -16.65 5.46 -9.88
N ASN A 473 -16.48 4.18 -9.53
CA ASN A 473 -17.35 3.46 -8.61
C ASN A 473 -16.53 2.83 -7.48
N VAL A 474 -17.13 2.66 -6.32
CA VAL A 474 -16.51 1.95 -5.19
C VAL A 474 -17.46 0.88 -4.69
N SER A 475 -17.03 -0.38 -4.74
CA SER A 475 -17.86 -1.51 -4.34
C SER A 475 -17.17 -2.42 -3.32
N SER A 476 -17.95 -2.93 -2.38
CA SER A 476 -17.52 -3.99 -1.46
C SER A 476 -18.54 -5.12 -1.40
N GLU A 477 -18.03 -6.35 -1.50
CA GLU A 477 -18.76 -7.58 -1.23
C GLU A 477 -18.03 -8.39 -0.15
N ALA A 478 -18.64 -8.47 1.04
CA ALA A 478 -18.11 -9.20 2.19
C ALA A 478 -19.01 -10.39 2.54
N LYS A 479 -18.51 -11.61 2.34
CA LYS A 479 -19.23 -12.87 2.59
C LYS A 479 -18.62 -13.64 3.74
N ALA A 480 -19.43 -14.00 4.73
CA ALA A 480 -19.07 -14.96 5.77
C ALA A 480 -19.90 -16.24 5.60
N LEU A 481 -19.25 -17.30 5.11
CA LEU A 481 -19.86 -18.58 4.75
C LEU A 481 -19.50 -19.63 5.83
N ALA A 482 -20.48 -20.44 6.23
CA ALA A 482 -20.41 -21.51 7.23
C ALA A 482 -19.53 -21.23 8.48
N GLY A 483 -20.14 -20.98 9.64
CA GLY A 483 -19.44 -20.91 10.93
C GLY A 483 -20.14 -21.77 11.98
N GLY A 484 -19.53 -22.91 12.32
CA GLY A 484 -20.13 -23.96 13.15
C GLY A 484 -19.73 -23.95 14.64
N GLY A 485 -19.29 -22.82 15.17
CA GLY A 485 -18.91 -22.71 16.59
C GLY A 485 -20.05 -22.19 17.47
N ALA A 486 -20.33 -22.86 18.59
CA ALA A 486 -21.31 -22.41 19.58
C ALA A 486 -20.94 -21.06 20.25
N ASP A 487 -19.66 -20.66 20.17
CA ASP A 487 -19.08 -19.49 20.85
C ASP A 487 -18.39 -18.48 19.90
N GLY A 488 -18.41 -18.72 18.58
CA GLY A 488 -17.68 -17.91 17.60
C GLY A 488 -18.46 -16.71 17.07
N THR A 489 -17.93 -15.49 17.22
CA THR A 489 -18.46 -14.31 16.53
C THR A 489 -18.15 -14.37 15.03
N VAL A 490 -19.11 -14.83 14.23
CA VAL A 490 -19.06 -14.75 12.75
C VAL A 490 -19.64 -13.41 12.33
N THR A 491 -18.84 -12.59 11.64
CA THR A 491 -19.24 -11.26 11.17
C THR A 491 -18.91 -11.02 9.71
N SER A 492 -19.79 -10.29 9.02
CA SER A 492 -19.54 -9.75 7.69
C SER A 492 -19.79 -8.24 7.72
N SER A 493 -18.88 -7.46 7.15
CA SER A 493 -19.06 -6.02 7.00
C SER A 493 -18.57 -5.49 5.67
N GLY A 494 -19.31 -4.63 4.98
CA GLY A 494 -18.76 -3.98 3.76
C GLY A 494 -17.57 -3.10 4.14
N PHE A 495 -17.83 -2.11 5.00
CA PHE A 495 -16.82 -1.17 5.48
C PHE A 495 -16.93 -0.96 6.99
N ARG A 496 -15.79 -0.96 7.68
CA ARG A 496 -15.74 -0.94 9.14
C ARG A 496 -14.67 -0.01 9.70
N THR A 497 -15.04 0.75 10.73
CA THR A 497 -14.12 1.58 11.50
C THR A 497 -14.20 1.28 13.00
N SER A 498 -13.07 1.48 13.69
CA SER A 498 -12.95 1.41 15.14
C SER A 498 -12.49 2.74 15.76
N ALA A 499 -12.46 2.82 17.09
CA ALA A 499 -12.12 4.03 17.83
C ALA A 499 -10.81 4.67 17.35
N GLY A 500 -10.84 5.97 17.07
CA GLY A 500 -9.69 6.77 16.65
C GLY A 500 -9.41 6.77 15.14
N THR A 501 -10.25 6.11 14.34
CA THR A 501 -9.99 5.90 12.91
C THR A 501 -10.94 6.62 11.98
N SER A 502 -10.51 6.80 10.73
CA SER A 502 -11.32 7.38 9.67
C SER A 502 -11.26 6.56 8.39
N LEU A 503 -12.40 6.43 7.72
CA LEU A 503 -12.54 5.88 6.38
C LEU A 503 -13.29 6.87 5.52
N ASN A 504 -12.65 7.34 4.46
CA ASN A 504 -13.18 8.34 3.54
C ASN A 504 -13.30 7.72 2.15
N ILE A 505 -14.49 7.76 1.58
CA ILE A 505 -14.81 7.19 0.28
C ILE A 505 -15.42 8.27 -0.59
N THR A 506 -14.86 8.48 -1.77
CA THR A 506 -15.35 9.43 -2.77
C THR A 506 -15.55 8.73 -4.11
N THR A 507 -16.73 8.80 -4.70
CA THR A 507 -16.94 8.41 -6.09
C THR A 507 -17.01 9.63 -7.01
N ALA A 508 -17.00 9.41 -8.32
CA ALA A 508 -17.44 10.42 -9.27
C ALA A 508 -18.89 10.84 -8.98
N GLU A 509 -19.30 12.03 -9.46
CA GLU A 509 -20.65 12.58 -9.24
C GLU A 509 -21.75 11.68 -9.80
N ASN A 510 -21.51 11.02 -10.94
CA ASN A 510 -22.40 10.03 -11.54
C ASN A 510 -22.01 8.59 -11.18
N GLY A 511 -21.13 8.43 -10.20
CA GLY A 511 -20.62 7.14 -9.75
C GLY A 511 -21.51 6.49 -8.70
N THR A 512 -21.32 5.20 -8.49
CA THR A 512 -22.08 4.44 -7.49
C THR A 512 -21.16 3.95 -6.37
N PHE A 513 -21.63 4.10 -5.14
CA PHE A 513 -21.08 3.45 -3.96
C PHE A 513 -21.92 2.22 -3.57
N ASN A 514 -21.30 1.05 -3.53
CA ASN A 514 -21.96 -0.21 -3.16
C ASN A 514 -21.28 -0.86 -1.95
N ALA A 515 -22.03 -1.13 -0.88
CA ALA A 515 -21.55 -1.86 0.29
C ALA A 515 -22.49 -3.03 0.60
N SER A 516 -22.05 -4.24 0.30
CA SER A 516 -22.82 -5.47 0.50
C SER A 516 -22.13 -6.39 1.49
N SER A 517 -22.89 -6.85 2.49
CA SER A 517 -22.47 -7.87 3.43
C SER A 517 -23.47 -9.01 3.44
N TYR A 518 -22.95 -10.23 3.46
CA TYR A 518 -23.74 -11.45 3.49
C TYR A 518 -23.17 -12.44 4.50
N GLN A 519 -24.07 -13.07 5.25
CA GLN A 519 -23.75 -14.13 6.16
C GLN A 519 -24.67 -15.32 5.95
N GLU A 520 -24.07 -16.50 5.79
CA GLU A 520 -24.81 -17.74 5.58
C GLU A 520 -25.39 -18.28 6.89
N THR A 521 -24.60 -18.29 7.96
CA THR A 521 -25.00 -18.83 9.26
C THR A 521 -24.65 -17.86 10.38
N SER A 522 -25.61 -17.58 11.25
CA SER A 522 -25.45 -16.76 12.44
C SER A 522 -25.85 -17.54 13.70
N PRO A 523 -25.03 -17.54 14.77
CA PRO A 523 -25.39 -18.21 16.02
C PRO A 523 -26.32 -17.38 16.92
N TYR A 524 -26.57 -16.09 16.60
CA TYR A 524 -27.25 -15.15 17.49
C TYR A 524 -28.68 -14.80 17.05
N ASP A 525 -29.60 -14.79 18.01
CA ASP A 525 -31.02 -14.47 17.79
C ASP A 525 -31.37 -12.99 17.99
N SER A 526 -30.49 -12.22 18.61
CA SER A 526 -30.73 -10.82 18.92
C SER A 526 -29.42 -10.03 18.91
N PRO A 527 -29.48 -8.71 18.71
CA PRO A 527 -28.32 -7.87 18.89
C PRO A 527 -27.92 -7.94 20.36
N TYR A 528 -26.71 -8.40 20.63
CA TYR A 528 -26.16 -8.46 21.99
C TYR A 528 -26.19 -7.05 22.60
N SER A 529 -27.07 -6.80 23.58
CA SER A 529 -27.25 -5.50 24.24
C SER A 529 -26.59 -5.45 25.63
N GLY A 530 -25.66 -6.36 25.93
CA GLY A 530 -25.10 -6.54 27.27
C GLY A 530 -23.57 -6.54 27.31
N VAL A 531 -23.03 -5.46 27.88
CA VAL A 531 -21.78 -5.37 28.67
C VAL A 531 -20.42 -5.44 27.95
N SER A 532 -19.71 -4.31 28.04
CA SER A 532 -18.24 -4.11 28.15
C SER A 532 -17.32 -5.20 27.61
N TRP A 533 -16.73 -4.95 26.44
CA TRP A 533 -15.38 -5.39 26.15
C TRP A 533 -14.47 -4.16 26.18
N THR A 534 -13.54 -4.11 27.12
CA THR A 534 -12.33 -3.31 27.04
C THR A 534 -11.59 -3.69 25.73
N GLY A 535 -11.88 -3.02 24.61
CA GLY A 535 -11.23 -3.31 23.32
C GLY A 535 -11.98 -3.08 22.01
N GLY A 536 -13.16 -2.43 21.98
CA GLY A 536 -13.73 -1.90 20.72
C GLY A 536 -14.51 -2.89 19.84
N ARG A 537 -15.52 -3.59 20.39
CA ARG A 537 -16.49 -4.36 19.58
C ARG A 537 -17.75 -3.53 19.29
N ALA A 538 -18.19 -3.54 18.04
CA ALA A 538 -19.50 -3.03 17.60
C ALA A 538 -20.64 -3.88 18.21
N ALA A 539 -21.82 -3.30 18.42
CA ALA A 539 -22.99 -4.01 18.92
C ALA A 539 -23.32 -5.25 18.08
N GLY A 540 -24.00 -6.24 18.68
CA GLY A 540 -24.14 -7.62 18.19
C GLY A 540 -24.91 -7.87 16.88
N PHE A 541 -24.66 -7.08 15.84
CA PHE A 541 -25.03 -7.41 14.46
C PHE A 541 -23.98 -8.33 13.84
N THR A 542 -24.43 -9.33 13.09
CA THR A 542 -23.54 -10.31 12.46
C THR A 542 -23.34 -10.04 10.97
N SER A 543 -24.26 -9.33 10.31
CA SER A 543 -24.05 -8.76 8.98
C SER A 543 -24.29 -7.25 8.98
N MET A 544 -23.35 -6.47 8.42
CA MET A 544 -23.37 -5.01 8.50
C MET A 544 -22.91 -4.37 7.19
N GLY A 545 -23.71 -3.51 6.56
CA GLY A 545 -23.26 -2.83 5.33
C GLY A 545 -22.13 -1.85 5.66
N LEU A 546 -22.45 -0.85 6.48
CA LEU A 546 -21.50 0.12 7.03
C LEU A 546 -21.46 0.03 8.56
N THR A 547 -20.26 0.11 9.12
CA THR A 547 -20.02 0.02 10.55
C THR A 547 -19.07 1.11 11.02
N ALA A 548 -19.55 2.03 11.85
CA ALA A 548 -18.69 2.94 12.60
C ALA A 548 -18.81 2.69 14.09
N SER A 549 -17.68 2.41 14.74
CA SER A 549 -17.63 2.19 16.19
C SER A 549 -16.52 3.01 16.82
N GLY A 550 -16.84 3.80 17.85
CA GLY A 550 -15.86 4.52 18.65
C GLY A 550 -15.56 3.81 19.98
N ASN A 551 -14.90 4.52 20.88
CA ASN A 551 -14.74 4.15 22.28
C ASN A 551 -14.92 5.42 23.13
N VAL A 552 -16.18 5.70 23.46
CA VAL A 552 -16.58 6.87 24.27
C VAL A 552 -17.21 6.44 25.59
N ASP A 553 -17.04 7.26 26.61
CA ASP A 553 -17.69 7.09 27.91
C ASP A 553 -19.19 7.45 27.86
N GLN A 554 -19.87 7.34 29.01
CA GLN A 554 -21.30 7.66 29.10
C GLN A 554 -21.60 9.15 28.80
N GLY A 555 -20.63 10.04 28.98
CA GLY A 555 -20.72 11.46 28.62
C GLY A 555 -20.44 11.76 27.14
N GLY A 556 -20.05 10.75 26.36
CA GLY A 556 -19.70 10.89 24.94
C GLY A 556 -18.26 11.34 24.69
N TRP A 557 -17.40 11.30 25.72
CA TRP A 557 -15.99 11.65 25.62
C TRP A 557 -15.13 10.42 25.33
N GLY A 558 -14.22 10.53 24.38
CA GLY A 558 -13.31 9.44 24.02
C GLY A 558 -13.00 9.45 22.52
N ASN A 559 -12.43 8.35 22.05
CA ASN A 559 -11.98 8.21 20.66
C ASN A 559 -13.17 7.88 19.76
N LYS A 560 -13.63 8.87 19.01
CA LYS A 560 -14.65 8.70 17.98
C LYS A 560 -14.09 8.04 16.73
N SER A 561 -14.97 7.59 15.84
CA SER A 561 -14.58 7.10 14.52
C SER A 561 -15.46 7.70 13.45
N HIS A 562 -14.96 7.75 12.22
CA HIS A 562 -15.62 8.42 11.11
C HIS A 562 -15.62 7.54 9.87
N LEU A 563 -16.80 7.32 9.29
CA LEU A 563 -16.97 6.70 7.98
C LEU A 563 -17.72 7.72 7.11
N ASN A 564 -17.02 8.27 6.12
CA ASN A 564 -17.52 9.33 5.27
C ASN A 564 -17.65 8.79 3.84
N VAL A 565 -18.84 8.91 3.26
CA VAL A 565 -19.12 8.56 1.86
C VAL A 565 -19.59 9.82 1.15
N LYS A 566 -18.93 10.14 0.03
CA LYS A 566 -19.39 11.10 -0.97
C LYS A 566 -19.57 10.35 -2.28
N ALA A 567 -20.79 10.21 -2.77
CA ALA A 567 -21.06 9.42 -3.98
C ALA A 567 -22.23 9.96 -4.80
N GLY A 568 -22.48 9.47 -6.01
CA GLY A 568 -23.75 9.69 -6.69
C GLY A 568 -24.84 8.81 -6.09
N ASP A 569 -25.01 7.63 -6.68
CA ASP A 569 -25.90 6.61 -6.13
C ASP A 569 -25.25 5.84 -4.98
N VAL A 570 -26.06 5.41 -4.02
CA VAL A 570 -25.59 4.69 -2.84
C VAL A 570 -26.46 3.46 -2.59
N ASN A 571 -25.86 2.27 -2.60
CA ASN A 571 -26.52 1.02 -2.25
C ASN A 571 -25.79 0.34 -1.10
N ILE A 572 -26.50 0.16 0.02
CA ILE A 572 -25.99 -0.47 1.23
C ILE A 572 -26.93 -1.61 1.62
N SER A 573 -26.39 -2.82 1.72
CA SER A 573 -27.19 -4.00 2.07
C SER A 573 -26.46 -4.91 3.04
N ALA A 574 -27.16 -5.34 4.08
CA ALA A 574 -26.72 -6.40 4.96
C ALA A 574 -27.75 -7.54 4.98
N THR A 575 -27.28 -8.77 4.80
CA THR A 575 -28.13 -9.95 4.74
C THR A 575 -27.59 -11.09 5.59
N VAL A 576 -28.46 -11.68 6.41
CA VAL A 576 -28.26 -13.04 6.94
C VAL A 576 -29.24 -13.97 6.23
N ASP A 577 -28.73 -15.11 5.75
CA ASP A 577 -29.54 -16.10 5.03
C ASP A 577 -30.73 -16.57 5.89
N ALA A 578 -31.90 -16.69 5.26
CA ALA A 578 -33.13 -17.13 5.90
C ALA A 578 -33.01 -18.52 6.53
N SER A 579 -32.21 -19.40 5.93
CA SER A 579 -31.95 -20.78 6.39
C SER A 579 -31.14 -20.85 7.68
N SER A 580 -30.44 -19.79 8.07
CA SER A 580 -29.71 -19.71 9.35
C SER A 580 -30.63 -19.94 10.55
N GLY A 581 -31.93 -19.63 10.44
CA GLY A 581 -32.92 -19.74 11.52
C GLY A 581 -32.75 -18.67 12.61
N LYS A 582 -31.55 -18.12 12.76
CA LYS A 582 -31.18 -16.99 13.61
C LYS A 582 -30.41 -15.94 12.82
N GLY A 583 -30.37 -14.70 13.29
CA GLY A 583 -29.37 -13.74 12.81
C GLY A 583 -29.77 -12.29 12.93
N THR A 584 -28.77 -11.43 12.84
CA THR A 584 -28.91 -9.98 12.98
C THR A 584 -28.19 -9.25 11.85
N ALA A 585 -28.91 -8.38 11.15
CA ALA A 585 -28.39 -7.56 10.06
C ALA A 585 -28.70 -6.08 10.27
N ALA A 586 -27.72 -5.22 9.96
CA ALA A 586 -27.88 -3.77 9.92
C ALA A 586 -27.33 -3.20 8.61
N GLY A 587 -28.13 -2.45 7.85
CA GLY A 587 -27.59 -1.71 6.69
C GLY A 587 -26.50 -0.74 7.15
N ILE A 588 -26.82 0.11 8.12
CA ILE A 588 -25.88 1.02 8.77
C ILE A 588 -25.92 0.85 10.29
N TYR A 589 -24.75 0.68 10.89
CA TYR A 589 -24.54 0.73 12.33
C TYR A 589 -23.55 1.84 12.71
N ALA A 590 -24.00 2.75 13.58
CA ALA A 590 -23.17 3.81 14.16
C ALA A 590 -23.25 3.75 15.69
N GLY A 591 -22.19 3.34 16.38
CA GLY A 591 -22.24 3.09 17.82
C GLY A 591 -21.06 3.61 18.60
N TYR A 592 -21.27 3.90 19.88
CA TYR A 592 -20.20 4.22 20.85
C TYR A 592 -19.31 5.39 20.37
N GLY A 593 -19.92 6.44 19.83
CA GLY A 593 -19.21 7.59 19.25
C GLY A 593 -18.69 7.39 17.82
N GLY A 594 -19.12 6.34 17.13
CA GLY A 594 -18.89 6.17 15.70
C GLY A 594 -19.87 7.01 14.87
N ASN A 595 -19.35 7.70 13.86
CA ASN A 595 -20.11 8.55 12.96
C ASN A 595 -20.08 7.99 11.55
N VAL A 596 -21.26 7.89 10.94
CA VAL A 596 -21.43 7.60 9.51
C VAL A 596 -22.00 8.84 8.84
N ASN A 597 -21.31 9.39 7.84
CA ASN A 597 -21.78 10.53 7.06
C ASN A 597 -21.87 10.11 5.60
N ILE A 598 -23.06 10.23 5.02
CA ILE A 598 -23.32 9.96 3.59
C ILE A 598 -23.76 11.28 2.97
N ASN A 599 -23.05 11.71 1.92
CA ASN A 599 -23.43 12.83 1.08
C ASN A 599 -23.56 12.30 -0.35
N THR A 600 -24.75 12.37 -0.92
CA THR A 600 -24.89 12.13 -2.36
C THR A 600 -24.50 13.39 -3.14
N SER A 601 -24.14 13.25 -4.42
CA SER A 601 -23.91 14.35 -5.35
C SER A 601 -25.26 14.99 -5.72
N ASP A 602 -25.29 15.97 -6.60
CA ASP A 602 -26.51 16.74 -6.87
C ASP A 602 -27.58 15.92 -7.64
N ASN A 603 -28.83 16.39 -7.58
CA ASN A 603 -30.06 16.04 -8.29
C ASN A 603 -30.25 14.60 -8.83
N GLY A 604 -31.14 13.86 -8.18
CA GLY A 604 -31.80 12.68 -8.74
C GLY A 604 -31.14 11.37 -8.35
N ASN A 605 -30.44 11.34 -7.22
CA ASN A 605 -29.71 10.16 -6.76
C ASN A 605 -30.62 9.20 -6.02
N GLU A 606 -30.25 7.92 -6.07
CA GLU A 606 -30.91 6.87 -5.32
C GLU A 606 -30.05 6.40 -4.15
N LEU A 607 -30.60 6.51 -2.93
CA LEU A 607 -30.02 5.99 -1.70
C LEU A 607 -30.83 4.79 -1.20
N ASN A 608 -30.29 3.60 -1.39
CA ASN A 608 -30.85 2.33 -0.96
C ASN A 608 -30.11 1.79 0.25
N ILE A 609 -30.79 1.64 1.39
CA ILE A 609 -30.23 1.07 2.61
C ILE A 609 -31.11 -0.08 3.07
N SER A 610 -30.52 -1.26 3.31
CA SER A 610 -31.28 -2.42 3.73
C SER A 610 -30.62 -3.35 4.73
N GLY A 611 -31.43 -3.88 5.64
CA GLY A 611 -31.05 -4.94 6.58
C GLY A 611 -32.06 -6.07 6.59
N HIS A 612 -31.60 -7.27 6.23
CA HIS A 612 -32.41 -8.48 6.08
C HIS A 612 -31.84 -9.59 6.96
N ALA A 613 -32.63 -10.13 7.89
CA ALA A 613 -32.16 -11.24 8.72
C ALA A 613 -33.32 -12.10 9.24
N PRO A 614 -33.08 -13.36 9.66
CA PRO A 614 -34.11 -14.18 10.26
C PRO A 614 -34.72 -13.55 11.53
N SER A 615 -33.89 -13.00 12.41
CA SER A 615 -34.32 -12.52 13.74
C SER A 615 -34.39 -11.00 13.83
N TRP A 616 -33.32 -10.27 13.50
CA TRP A 616 -33.31 -8.79 13.59
C TRP A 616 -32.73 -8.14 12.34
N GLY A 617 -33.58 -7.55 11.52
CA GLY A 617 -33.21 -6.81 10.32
C GLY A 617 -33.43 -5.32 10.55
N VAL A 618 -32.39 -4.52 10.39
CA VAL A 618 -32.44 -3.09 10.67
C VAL A 618 -31.85 -2.30 9.50
N GLY A 619 -32.56 -1.27 9.04
CA GLY A 619 -32.02 -0.39 8.00
C GLY A 619 -30.86 0.44 8.54
N ILE A 620 -31.15 1.30 9.52
CA ILE A 620 -30.20 2.19 10.19
C ILE A 620 -30.39 2.07 11.70
N ILE A 621 -29.28 2.04 12.44
CA ILE A 621 -29.28 2.13 13.89
C ILE A 621 -28.08 2.93 14.41
N SER A 622 -28.38 3.90 15.28
CA SER A 622 -27.37 4.70 15.99
C SER A 622 -27.50 4.53 17.51
N THR A 623 -26.41 4.27 18.21
CA THR A 623 -26.41 4.00 19.66
C THR A 623 -25.24 4.70 20.37
N ASN A 624 -25.39 4.97 21.68
CA ASN A 624 -24.30 5.42 22.56
C ASN A 624 -23.44 6.54 21.97
N HIS A 625 -24.05 7.69 21.66
CA HIS A 625 -23.40 8.86 21.02
C HIS A 625 -22.88 8.64 19.58
N GLY A 626 -23.18 7.49 18.97
CA GLY A 626 -23.00 7.30 17.53
C GLY A 626 -24.05 8.06 16.73
N ILE A 627 -23.67 8.52 15.54
CA ILE A 627 -24.50 9.38 14.69
C ILE A 627 -24.46 8.87 13.26
N THR A 628 -25.61 8.90 12.58
CA THR A 628 -25.70 8.70 11.14
C THR A 628 -26.28 9.97 10.53
N HIS A 629 -25.50 10.64 9.67
CA HIS A 629 -25.95 11.76 8.87
C HIS A 629 -26.10 11.34 7.41
N ILE A 630 -27.22 11.70 6.81
CA ILE A 630 -27.50 11.50 5.39
C ILE A 630 -27.89 12.85 4.83
N ASN A 631 -27.16 13.30 3.81
CA ASN A 631 -27.46 14.48 3.03
C ASN A 631 -27.66 14.03 1.58
N ALA A 632 -28.90 14.17 1.07
CA ALA A 632 -29.27 13.72 -0.26
C ALA A 632 -28.93 14.75 -1.37
N GLY A 633 -28.39 15.92 -1.02
CA GLY A 633 -28.16 16.99 -1.98
C GLY A 633 -29.42 17.78 -2.31
N ASP A 634 -29.36 18.58 -3.38
CA ASP A 634 -30.51 19.28 -3.95
C ASP A 634 -31.14 18.40 -5.05
N GLY A 635 -32.47 18.26 -5.07
CA GLY A 635 -33.19 17.64 -6.20
C GLY A 635 -34.31 16.68 -5.83
N ASP A 636 -34.76 15.91 -6.84
CA ASP A 636 -35.75 14.83 -6.69
C ASP A 636 -35.06 13.51 -6.27
N ASP A 637 -34.38 13.52 -5.12
CA ASP A 637 -33.64 12.35 -4.62
C ASP A 637 -34.57 11.33 -3.94
N VAL A 638 -34.23 10.03 -4.07
CA VAL A 638 -35.01 8.93 -3.52
C VAL A 638 -34.23 8.24 -2.40
N ILE A 639 -34.76 8.28 -1.18
CA ILE A 639 -34.21 7.55 -0.03
C ILE A 639 -35.09 6.36 0.32
N ASN A 640 -34.59 5.15 0.03
CA ASN A 640 -35.23 3.88 0.32
C ASN A 640 -34.55 3.20 1.51
N ILE A 641 -35.24 3.12 2.65
CA ILE A 641 -34.73 2.40 3.84
C ILE A 641 -35.63 1.20 4.13
N ASN A 642 -35.07 0.01 3.96
CA ASN A 642 -35.79 -1.25 4.06
C ASN A 642 -35.26 -2.10 5.23
N ALA A 643 -36.17 -2.70 5.97
CA ALA A 643 -35.86 -3.66 7.01
C ALA A 643 -36.85 -4.81 6.91
N SER A 644 -36.36 -6.05 6.90
CA SER A 644 -37.25 -7.21 6.90
C SER A 644 -36.68 -8.36 7.72
N VAL A 645 -37.61 -9.14 8.27
CA VAL A 645 -37.33 -10.28 9.13
C VAL A 645 -38.28 -11.42 8.85
N HIS A 646 -37.82 -12.65 9.10
CA HIS A 646 -38.66 -13.83 9.00
C HIS A 646 -39.40 -14.14 10.31
N ASN A 647 -38.71 -14.09 11.46
CA ASN A 647 -39.21 -14.59 12.74
C ASN A 647 -38.98 -13.64 13.94
N GLY A 648 -38.62 -12.37 13.72
CA GLY A 648 -38.33 -11.43 14.81
C GLY A 648 -38.70 -9.97 14.54
N ALA A 649 -37.81 -9.02 14.86
CA ALA A 649 -38.10 -7.58 14.82
C ALA A 649 -37.42 -6.88 13.64
N ALA A 650 -38.21 -6.20 12.81
CA ALA A 650 -37.71 -5.27 11.80
C ALA A 650 -37.84 -3.83 12.32
N ALA A 651 -36.80 -3.02 12.14
CA ALA A 651 -36.83 -1.62 12.54
C ALA A 651 -36.16 -0.71 11.51
N VAL A 652 -36.76 0.46 11.31
CA VAL A 652 -36.13 1.62 10.70
C VAL A 652 -36.02 2.67 11.79
N THR A 653 -34.80 2.94 12.25
CA THR A 653 -34.56 3.96 13.28
C THR A 653 -33.77 5.10 12.68
N ILE A 654 -34.43 6.23 12.50
CA ILE A 654 -33.80 7.51 12.20
C ILE A 654 -34.00 8.35 13.46
N ARG A 655 -32.90 8.78 14.09
CA ARG A 655 -32.98 9.59 15.32
C ARG A 655 -32.57 11.02 15.07
#